data_AF-A0A6I4N0N3-F1
#
_entry.id   AF-A0A6I4N0N3-F1
#
_cell.length_a   1.000
_cell.length_b   1.000
_cell.length_c   1.000
_cell.angle_alpha   90.00
_cell.angle_beta   90.00
_cell.angle_gamma   90.00
#
_symmetry.space_group_name_H-M   'P 1'
#
loop_
_entity.id
_entity.type
_entity.pdbx_description
1 polymer ?
#
loop_
_entity_poly.entity_id
_entity_poly.type
_entity_poly.pdbx_seq_one_letter_code
_entity_poly.pdbx_strand_id
1 'polypeptide(L)'
;MQPRLSVVVPIYNVEEFLEECLESIAGQTMADLEAVLVDDGSTDGSPRIAREFAAKDPRFVYVRQPNAGLSAARNTGVRHATPTAEYLTFVDSDDVVPHDAYARMTESLDSTGSDFASGNVWRLNERGRQQAWQYKWLTEPRSRTHISRDLDLLSDRVAWNKVFRRAFWDRHGFTFPEGKLYEDTPVMIPAHFLAGSVDVLSDHVYYWRVREGSITRRRTDVKGVRDRIAACAHVSAFLAEHAPEMRGTYDTSCLRDDFVYFLEGLPMGGPEYRAAFMKGAAAFLRRADPGVVAGLPVSLRVKWHLVREGRTADLIDLLTFEQHNNKNAFQVRGVVRRSAAYPRSSGGHIRVPQELARLGRGELPVIARVREASWSSDGLLRISGYAYVRNMEATRPGHSVKAAILKSAHSRAQLRRVPTRTVAAPQATENSRQQLHCYDLSGFELTVDPERLKTGGRWRPGNWLLGVVVAGHGSVRRAAVRPLDGSAAQSVVRELGDGLRLVLGFSKGRLVLKIQEYVARVDAHHRDGDEMVLSGHLPSHLLPTALRLTHKHSSAEFDYPVALPGDDRFDVRVRLADLEDIAPTPHLAPKEVEPPHGDRWQANLVLPDGKLKSLAAALDLPPGRYASRAGDRELCASANDQGQLVVELTRQPIADRVAWSVDGTLTVEGTVSGAGWDTAELVLRHSGRDEEVTVPVERSAGRFRAVVAPGGGALREGRWYAFLREAGGAGGAASAGSGTAAHGSHGEDGMPVRLLASVSAGFPLHQTVDGREFTVDRRFGDRLLLEAGSVLARGERGAYRQHRLRTAHYPRQRTQQLRDAVLYFDGDSPRAVHEELVRRGVDVEHLWVTQDQQTRVPAGARGVEEHSAAWYEALARCRRIVTAGHLPDFFERRDGQTVVQTWNGAPLKRIGTDLTDTLYADHGHLDVLPKLSRQWDVLVSPNRFSTPHLGRALAYEGEVMEAGSPRNDVFFSDDRDKVAERVRHELGIAPDKRVVLYAPTFRDHLAYSPGRFRYEPALDFAAAQDVLGDDHVLLVRKHPLTAGRLPGARAPFVRDVSSHPRTAELLLISDVLVTDYSSLMFDFAHTGRPMLFHAYDLEHYRDTVRGFYLDFETSAPGPLLASTGEVVEALRDLDSLTARHAEAYAAFREAYCDLDDGRASARVAERLMR
;
A
#
# COMPACT_ATOMS: atom_id res chain seq x y z
N MET A 1 -25.09 -35.02 -9.84
CA MET A 1 -23.88 -35.33 -10.65
C MET A 1 -22.83 -35.87 -9.69
N GLN A 2 -22.05 -36.89 -10.04
CA GLN A 2 -20.95 -37.33 -9.17
C GLN A 2 -19.81 -36.30 -9.25
N PRO A 3 -19.27 -35.79 -8.12
CA PRO A 3 -18.21 -34.81 -8.15
C PRO A 3 -16.88 -35.46 -8.56
N ARG A 4 -16.14 -34.83 -9.48
CA ARG A 4 -14.75 -35.17 -9.81
C ARG A 4 -13.76 -34.55 -8.83
N LEU A 5 -14.06 -33.34 -8.32
CA LEU A 5 -13.21 -32.61 -7.37
C LEU A 5 -13.94 -32.38 -6.04
N SER A 6 -13.28 -32.73 -4.94
CA SER A 6 -13.70 -32.34 -3.59
C SER A 6 -12.88 -31.15 -3.08
N VAL A 7 -13.55 -30.05 -2.75
CA VAL A 7 -12.96 -28.83 -2.18
C VAL A 7 -13.23 -28.81 -0.67
N VAL A 8 -12.18 -28.85 0.16
CA VAL A 8 -12.32 -28.76 1.63
C VAL A 8 -12.12 -27.33 2.09
N VAL A 9 -13.10 -26.78 2.81
CA VAL A 9 -13.12 -25.39 3.30
C VAL A 9 -13.27 -25.38 4.83
N PRO A 10 -12.19 -25.19 5.61
CA PRO A 10 -12.25 -25.05 7.06
C PRO A 10 -12.69 -23.63 7.45
N ILE A 11 -13.65 -23.51 8.36
CA ILE A 11 -14.35 -22.27 8.75
C ILE A 11 -14.20 -22.06 10.26
N TYR A 12 -13.65 -20.90 10.65
CA TYR A 12 -13.62 -20.46 12.05
C TYR A 12 -13.59 -18.93 12.14
N ASN A 13 -14.68 -18.33 12.62
CA ASN A 13 -14.84 -16.89 12.83
C ASN A 13 -14.36 -16.02 11.63
N VAL A 14 -15.04 -16.16 10.50
CA VAL A 14 -14.67 -15.59 9.19
C VAL A 14 -15.88 -15.00 8.45
N GLU A 15 -16.90 -14.55 9.18
CA GLU A 15 -18.16 -14.05 8.62
C GLU A 15 -17.96 -13.03 7.49
N GLU A 16 -17.03 -12.09 7.67
CA GLU A 16 -16.75 -11.00 6.73
C GLU A 16 -16.30 -11.48 5.33
N PHE A 17 -15.58 -12.60 5.25
CA PHE A 17 -14.93 -13.05 4.01
C PHE A 17 -15.54 -14.33 3.43
N LEU A 18 -16.34 -15.04 4.23
CA LEU A 18 -16.84 -16.35 3.87
C LEU A 18 -17.71 -16.31 2.61
N GLU A 19 -18.59 -15.32 2.48
CA GLU A 19 -19.49 -15.21 1.33
C GLU A 19 -18.70 -15.10 0.01
N GLU A 20 -17.73 -14.19 -0.08
CA GLU A 20 -16.88 -14.01 -1.27
C GLU A 20 -16.08 -15.29 -1.61
N CYS A 21 -15.57 -15.99 -0.59
CA CYS A 21 -14.88 -17.28 -0.77
C CYS A 21 -15.81 -18.31 -1.42
N LEU A 22 -17.01 -18.50 -0.86
CA LEU A 22 -17.99 -19.48 -1.34
C LEU A 22 -18.53 -19.12 -2.74
N GLU A 23 -18.76 -17.83 -3.02
CA GLU A 23 -19.13 -17.34 -4.35
C GLU A 23 -18.06 -17.68 -5.39
N SER A 24 -16.77 -17.57 -5.03
CA SER A 24 -15.66 -17.89 -5.94
C SER A 24 -15.57 -19.38 -6.29
N ILE A 25 -15.97 -20.26 -5.35
CA ILE A 25 -16.07 -21.70 -5.57
C ILE A 25 -17.33 -22.02 -6.40
N ALA A 26 -18.46 -21.38 -6.08
CA ALA A 26 -19.72 -21.57 -6.79
C ALA A 26 -19.61 -21.15 -8.27
N GLY A 27 -18.85 -20.08 -8.55
CA GLY A 27 -18.60 -19.51 -9.87
C GLY A 27 -17.49 -20.17 -10.69
N GLN A 28 -16.96 -21.32 -10.25
CA GLN A 28 -15.95 -22.06 -11.02
C GLN A 28 -16.52 -22.57 -12.35
N THR A 29 -15.70 -22.53 -13.41
CA THR A 29 -16.08 -23.06 -14.74
C THR A 29 -16.25 -24.58 -14.74
N MET A 30 -15.68 -25.27 -13.75
CA MET A 30 -15.87 -26.71 -13.50
C MET A 30 -17.14 -26.96 -12.69
N ALA A 31 -18.15 -27.61 -13.28
CA ALA A 31 -19.45 -27.83 -12.65
C ALA A 31 -19.51 -29.08 -11.74
N ASP A 32 -18.68 -30.08 -12.02
CA ASP A 32 -18.61 -31.38 -11.33
C ASP A 32 -17.67 -31.35 -10.12
N LEU A 33 -17.92 -30.41 -9.21
CA LEU A 33 -17.24 -30.30 -7.92
C LEU A 33 -18.23 -30.43 -6.76
N GLU A 34 -17.68 -30.76 -5.59
CA GLU A 34 -18.34 -30.58 -4.28
C GLU A 34 -17.47 -29.71 -3.37
N ALA A 35 -18.10 -29.01 -2.42
CA ALA A 35 -17.42 -28.21 -1.42
C ALA A 35 -17.84 -28.64 -0.01
N VAL A 36 -16.91 -29.18 0.77
CA VAL A 36 -17.12 -29.61 2.15
C VAL A 36 -16.75 -28.48 3.10
N LEU A 37 -17.78 -27.81 3.63
CA LEU A 37 -17.69 -26.66 4.54
C LEU A 37 -17.61 -27.15 5.98
N VAL A 38 -16.43 -27.08 6.61
CA VAL A 38 -16.20 -27.58 7.97
C VAL A 38 -16.11 -26.43 8.96
N ASP A 39 -17.21 -26.15 9.67
CA ASP A 39 -17.25 -25.17 10.76
C ASP A 39 -16.65 -25.75 12.05
N ASP A 40 -15.51 -25.19 12.46
CA ASP A 40 -14.71 -25.57 13.62
C ASP A 40 -15.18 -24.84 14.91
N GLY A 41 -16.50 -24.72 15.07
CA GLY A 41 -17.11 -24.14 16.28
C GLY A 41 -17.14 -22.61 16.29
N SER A 42 -17.43 -21.98 15.16
CA SER A 42 -17.54 -20.51 15.06
C SER A 42 -18.64 -19.94 15.96
N THR A 43 -18.40 -18.71 16.45
CA THR A 43 -19.29 -17.93 17.34
C THR A 43 -19.85 -16.68 16.68
N ASP A 44 -19.43 -16.34 15.46
CA ASP A 44 -19.95 -15.25 14.63
C ASP A 44 -21.05 -15.74 13.66
N GLY A 45 -21.40 -14.96 12.64
CA GLY A 45 -22.39 -15.35 11.64
C GLY A 45 -21.91 -16.35 10.57
N SER A 46 -20.68 -16.84 10.63
CA SER A 46 -20.16 -17.85 9.67
C SER A 46 -21.05 -19.10 9.53
N PRO A 47 -21.60 -19.70 10.62
CA PRO A 47 -22.47 -20.87 10.53
C PRO A 47 -23.79 -20.59 9.82
N ARG A 48 -24.26 -19.33 9.83
CA ARG A 48 -25.46 -18.93 9.10
C ARG A 48 -25.17 -18.91 7.60
N ILE A 49 -24.10 -18.20 7.19
CA ILE A 49 -23.68 -18.09 5.78
C ILE A 49 -23.45 -19.48 5.17
N ALA A 50 -22.66 -20.35 5.83
CA ALA A 50 -22.36 -21.68 5.30
C ALA A 50 -23.61 -22.56 5.09
N ARG A 51 -24.58 -22.49 6.01
CA ARG A 51 -25.86 -23.22 5.89
C ARG A 51 -26.74 -22.67 4.78
N GLU A 52 -26.79 -21.35 4.61
CA GLU A 52 -27.53 -20.73 3.51
C GLU A 52 -26.98 -21.14 2.14
N PHE A 53 -25.65 -21.19 1.98
CA PHE A 53 -25.03 -21.70 0.75
C PHE A 53 -25.33 -23.18 0.50
N ALA A 54 -25.18 -24.04 1.50
CA ALA A 54 -25.51 -25.46 1.40
C ALA A 54 -27.00 -25.73 1.08
N ALA A 55 -27.90 -24.84 1.52
CA ALA A 55 -29.32 -24.92 1.18
C ALA A 55 -29.62 -24.45 -0.26
N LYS A 56 -28.85 -23.49 -0.78
CA LYS A 56 -29.03 -22.91 -2.13
C LYS A 56 -28.37 -23.74 -3.23
N ASP A 57 -27.22 -24.34 -2.96
CA ASP A 57 -26.43 -25.10 -3.94
C ASP A 57 -26.07 -26.50 -3.37
N PRO A 58 -26.61 -27.59 -3.96
CA PRO A 58 -26.42 -28.94 -3.45
C PRO A 58 -24.98 -29.46 -3.59
N ARG A 59 -24.08 -28.74 -4.27
CA ARG A 59 -22.65 -29.04 -4.29
C ARG A 59 -21.98 -28.75 -2.93
N PHE A 60 -22.59 -27.94 -2.08
CA PHE A 60 -22.02 -27.51 -0.81
C PHE A 60 -22.55 -28.36 0.35
N VAL A 61 -21.65 -28.96 1.12
CA VAL A 61 -21.95 -29.85 2.25
C VAL A 61 -21.46 -29.20 3.54
N TYR A 62 -22.38 -28.82 4.42
CA TYR A 62 -22.05 -28.22 5.71
C TYR A 62 -21.83 -29.28 6.80
N VAL A 63 -20.69 -29.21 7.49
CA VAL A 63 -20.30 -30.05 8.62
C VAL A 63 -19.88 -29.15 9.77
N ARG A 64 -20.33 -29.45 10.99
CA ARG A 64 -19.93 -28.71 12.20
C ARG A 64 -19.23 -29.62 13.19
N GLN A 65 -18.18 -29.11 13.82
CA GLN A 65 -17.44 -29.78 14.90
C GLN A 65 -17.13 -28.81 16.06
N PRO A 66 -16.81 -29.30 17.26
CA PRO A 66 -16.20 -28.47 18.31
C PRO A 66 -14.82 -27.96 17.86
N ASN A 67 -14.43 -26.77 18.31
CA ASN A 67 -13.15 -26.15 17.95
C ASN A 67 -11.96 -27.06 18.32
N ALA A 68 -11.28 -27.57 17.29
CA ALA A 68 -10.10 -28.42 17.39
C ALA A 68 -8.91 -27.90 16.58
N GLY A 69 -9.07 -26.77 15.88
CA GLY A 69 -8.07 -26.10 15.07
C GLY A 69 -8.09 -26.51 13.59
N LEU A 70 -7.43 -25.68 12.77
CA LEU A 70 -7.40 -25.76 11.30
C LEU A 70 -7.06 -27.16 10.75
N SER A 71 -6.02 -27.81 11.29
CA SER A 71 -5.62 -29.16 10.87
C SER A 71 -6.74 -30.18 11.06
N ALA A 72 -7.44 -30.13 12.20
CA ALA A 72 -8.53 -31.05 12.52
C ALA A 72 -9.72 -30.82 11.58
N ALA A 73 -10.07 -29.57 11.31
CA ALA A 73 -11.11 -29.22 10.34
C ALA A 73 -10.79 -29.73 8.92
N ARG A 74 -9.54 -29.55 8.44
CA ARG A 74 -9.10 -30.12 7.15
C ARG A 74 -9.20 -31.65 7.12
N ASN A 75 -8.74 -32.32 8.17
CA ASN A 75 -8.83 -33.78 8.29
C ASN A 75 -10.30 -34.27 8.30
N THR A 76 -11.20 -33.55 8.99
CA THR A 76 -12.64 -33.80 8.94
C THR A 76 -13.17 -33.65 7.53
N GLY A 77 -12.81 -32.58 6.83
CA GLY A 77 -13.22 -32.36 5.45
C GLY A 77 -12.83 -33.50 4.52
N VAL A 78 -11.59 -34.01 4.62
CA VAL A 78 -11.14 -35.17 3.82
C VAL A 78 -11.96 -36.44 4.11
N ARG A 79 -12.38 -36.66 5.35
CA ARG A 79 -13.23 -37.81 5.72
C ARG A 79 -14.66 -37.67 5.18
N HIS A 80 -15.16 -36.45 5.06
CA HIS A 80 -16.50 -36.15 4.56
C HIS A 80 -16.56 -35.98 3.03
N ALA A 81 -15.42 -35.78 2.37
CA ALA A 81 -15.33 -35.74 0.92
C ALA A 81 -15.76 -37.08 0.29
N THR A 82 -16.51 -36.99 -0.81
CA THR A 82 -16.98 -38.12 -1.61
C THR A 82 -15.82 -39.07 -1.93
N PRO A 83 -15.86 -40.33 -1.46
CA PRO A 83 -14.75 -41.27 -1.63
C PRO A 83 -14.40 -41.60 -3.09
N THR A 84 -15.35 -41.41 -4.01
CA THR A 84 -15.18 -41.67 -5.45
C THR A 84 -14.70 -40.45 -6.23
N ALA A 85 -14.51 -39.28 -5.59
CA ALA A 85 -13.97 -38.11 -6.26
C ALA A 85 -12.53 -38.39 -6.73
N GLU A 86 -12.21 -38.00 -7.96
CA GLU A 86 -10.90 -38.22 -8.57
C GLU A 86 -9.82 -37.30 -7.96
N TYR A 87 -10.23 -36.12 -7.52
CA TYR A 87 -9.37 -35.04 -7.07
C TYR A 87 -9.79 -34.47 -5.70
N LEU A 88 -8.81 -33.91 -4.98
CA LEU A 88 -8.97 -33.28 -3.69
C LEU A 88 -8.18 -31.95 -3.66
N THR A 89 -8.77 -30.90 -3.08
CA THR A 89 -8.11 -29.61 -2.86
C THR A 89 -8.57 -28.96 -1.55
N PHE A 90 -7.86 -27.92 -1.12
CA PHE A 90 -8.11 -27.18 0.10
C PHE A 90 -8.20 -25.68 -0.20
N VAL A 91 -9.10 -24.97 0.46
CA VAL A 91 -9.23 -23.51 0.33
C VAL A 91 -9.40 -22.93 1.72
N ASP A 92 -8.58 -21.93 2.07
CA ASP A 92 -8.78 -21.19 3.31
C ASP A 92 -10.01 -20.26 3.17
N SER A 93 -10.85 -20.21 4.19
CA SER A 93 -12.20 -19.59 4.13
C SER A 93 -12.21 -18.06 4.03
N ASP A 94 -11.04 -17.43 4.11
CA ASP A 94 -10.83 -15.99 3.89
C ASP A 94 -10.20 -15.66 2.53
N ASP A 95 -9.92 -16.67 1.72
CA ASP A 95 -9.25 -16.53 0.42
C ASP A 95 -10.21 -16.74 -0.76
N VAL A 96 -9.78 -16.36 -1.96
CA VAL A 96 -10.60 -16.39 -3.18
C VAL A 96 -9.90 -17.19 -4.28
N VAL A 97 -10.66 -17.96 -5.05
CA VAL A 97 -10.13 -18.79 -6.14
C VAL A 97 -10.50 -18.18 -7.50
N PRO A 98 -9.56 -17.99 -8.45
CA PRO A 98 -9.89 -17.57 -9.81
C PRO A 98 -10.88 -18.53 -10.48
N HIS A 99 -11.86 -17.99 -11.19
CA HIS A 99 -13.00 -18.75 -11.76
C HIS A 99 -12.66 -19.97 -12.63
N ASP A 100 -11.48 -20.02 -13.24
CA ASP A 100 -11.03 -21.09 -14.14
C ASP A 100 -9.90 -21.96 -13.55
N ALA A 101 -9.57 -21.77 -12.27
CA ALA A 101 -8.40 -22.36 -11.65
C ALA A 101 -8.48 -23.89 -11.57
N TYR A 102 -9.61 -24.44 -11.11
CA TYR A 102 -9.75 -25.88 -10.94
C TYR A 102 -9.84 -26.63 -12.26
N ALA A 103 -10.52 -26.07 -13.27
CA ALA A 103 -10.55 -26.62 -14.61
C ALA A 103 -9.13 -26.76 -15.18
N ARG A 104 -8.33 -25.67 -15.16
CA ARG A 104 -6.94 -25.70 -15.65
C ARG A 104 -6.05 -26.69 -14.90
N MET A 105 -6.17 -26.77 -13.58
CA MET A 105 -5.35 -27.68 -12.78
C MET A 105 -5.73 -29.15 -13.01
N THR A 106 -7.02 -29.48 -13.09
CA THR A 106 -7.48 -30.85 -13.35
C THR A 106 -7.21 -31.29 -14.79
N GLU A 107 -7.40 -30.43 -15.78
CA GLU A 107 -7.03 -30.68 -17.18
C GLU A 107 -5.53 -30.95 -17.34
N SER A 108 -4.68 -30.21 -16.64
CA SER A 108 -3.24 -30.48 -16.61
C SER A 108 -2.99 -31.90 -16.13
N LEU A 109 -3.59 -32.29 -14.98
CA LEU A 109 -3.41 -33.61 -14.40
C LEU A 109 -3.94 -34.73 -15.28
N ASP A 110 -5.08 -34.53 -15.93
CA ASP A 110 -5.65 -35.47 -16.90
C ASP A 110 -4.70 -35.69 -18.08
N SER A 111 -4.08 -34.61 -18.59
CA SER A 111 -3.16 -34.70 -19.72
C SER A 111 -1.83 -35.37 -19.39
N THR A 112 -1.32 -35.19 -18.16
CA THR A 112 0.03 -35.61 -17.77
C THR A 112 0.06 -36.91 -16.97
N GLY A 113 -1.03 -37.23 -16.28
CA GLY A 113 -1.08 -38.29 -15.28
C GLY A 113 -0.27 -38.00 -14.02
N SER A 114 0.10 -36.73 -13.75
CA SER A 114 0.82 -36.36 -12.53
C SER A 114 -0.04 -36.54 -11.27
N ASP A 115 0.60 -36.71 -10.11
CA ASP A 115 -0.08 -37.00 -8.85
C ASP A 115 -0.78 -35.77 -8.25
N PHE A 116 -0.24 -34.57 -8.50
CA PHE A 116 -0.89 -33.30 -8.16
C PHE A 116 -0.35 -32.14 -8.99
N ALA A 117 -1.12 -31.05 -9.03
CA ALA A 117 -0.76 -29.80 -9.68
C ALA A 117 -0.62 -28.69 -8.63
N SER A 118 0.30 -27.76 -8.87
CA SER A 118 0.49 -26.53 -8.08
C SER A 118 0.48 -25.31 -9.00
N GLY A 119 -0.02 -24.17 -8.51
CA GLY A 119 -0.07 -22.94 -9.29
C GLY A 119 0.42 -21.69 -8.55
N ASN A 120 0.49 -20.60 -9.31
CA ASN A 120 0.99 -19.32 -8.84
C ASN A 120 -0.06 -18.58 -8.00
N VAL A 121 0.39 -17.60 -7.21
CA VAL A 121 -0.42 -16.97 -6.17
C VAL A 121 -0.33 -15.46 -6.19
N TRP A 122 -1.50 -14.82 -6.22
CA TRP A 122 -1.64 -13.41 -5.92
C TRP A 122 -1.85 -13.23 -4.42
N ARG A 123 -1.17 -12.26 -3.84
CA ARG A 123 -1.45 -11.77 -2.48
C ARG A 123 -2.41 -10.60 -2.59
N LEU A 124 -3.60 -10.73 -2.00
CA LEU A 124 -4.53 -9.63 -1.84
C LEU A 124 -4.19 -8.85 -0.58
N ASN A 125 -4.05 -7.56 -0.77
CA ASN A 125 -4.16 -6.59 0.30
C ASN A 125 -4.99 -5.43 -0.23
N GLU A 126 -5.27 -4.46 0.61
CA GLU A 126 -6.09 -3.31 0.23
C GLU A 126 -5.46 -2.40 -0.84
N ARG A 127 -4.17 -2.55 -1.17
CA ARG A 127 -3.57 -1.89 -2.35
C ARG A 127 -3.80 -2.69 -3.64
N GLY A 128 -4.70 -3.67 -3.58
CA GLY A 128 -4.98 -4.67 -4.60
C GLY A 128 -4.01 -5.85 -4.60
N ARG A 129 -3.98 -6.57 -5.72
CA ARG A 129 -3.15 -7.77 -5.88
C ARG A 129 -1.66 -7.45 -6.00
N GLN A 130 -0.81 -8.25 -5.35
CA GLN A 130 0.64 -8.24 -5.51
C GLN A 130 1.18 -9.65 -5.64
N GLN A 131 2.22 -9.85 -6.45
CA GLN A 131 2.79 -11.19 -6.64
C GLN A 131 3.30 -11.71 -5.30
N ALA A 132 2.80 -12.87 -4.87
CA ALA A 132 3.28 -13.51 -3.66
C ALA A 132 4.78 -13.80 -3.81
N TRP A 133 5.57 -13.32 -2.85
CA TRP A 133 7.03 -13.33 -2.96
C TRP A 133 7.61 -14.75 -3.00
N GLN A 134 6.95 -15.69 -2.32
CA GLN A 134 7.29 -17.13 -2.28
C GLN A 134 7.16 -17.79 -3.65
N TYR A 135 6.33 -17.24 -4.55
CA TYR A 135 6.01 -17.83 -5.84
C TYR A 135 6.53 -17.00 -7.03
N LYS A 136 7.41 -16.02 -6.77
CA LYS A 136 8.05 -15.20 -7.84
C LYS A 136 8.91 -16.00 -8.82
N TRP A 137 9.30 -17.21 -8.45
CA TRP A 137 10.06 -18.12 -9.29
C TRP A 137 9.18 -18.85 -10.33
N LEU A 138 7.85 -18.90 -10.12
CA LEU A 138 6.87 -19.46 -11.06
C LEU A 138 6.66 -18.52 -12.25
N THR A 139 7.59 -18.55 -13.19
CA THR A 139 7.57 -17.70 -14.39
C THR A 139 7.21 -18.45 -15.68
N GLU A 140 7.25 -19.77 -15.65
CA GLU A 140 6.95 -20.66 -16.78
C GLU A 140 6.36 -21.98 -16.26
N PRO A 141 5.47 -22.63 -17.04
CA PRO A 141 4.85 -23.90 -16.64
C PRO A 141 5.84 -25.05 -16.73
N ARG A 142 5.69 -26.06 -15.86
CA ARG A 142 6.50 -27.28 -15.85
C ARG A 142 5.60 -28.50 -15.70
N SER A 143 5.46 -29.28 -16.76
CA SER A 143 4.69 -30.52 -16.73
C SER A 143 5.57 -31.71 -16.33
N ARG A 144 5.00 -32.65 -15.58
CA ARG A 144 5.67 -33.89 -15.14
C ARG A 144 7.03 -33.65 -14.48
N THR A 145 7.17 -32.57 -13.72
CA THR A 145 8.39 -32.28 -12.95
C THR A 145 8.44 -33.11 -11.66
N HIS A 146 9.50 -32.95 -10.86
CA HIS A 146 9.68 -33.60 -9.56
C HIS A 146 10.65 -32.78 -8.71
N ILE A 147 10.54 -32.85 -7.38
CA ILE A 147 11.37 -32.07 -6.45
C ILE A 147 12.88 -32.29 -6.64
N SER A 148 13.30 -33.49 -7.08
CA SER A 148 14.71 -33.79 -7.39
C SER A 148 15.22 -33.17 -8.69
N ARG A 149 14.32 -32.80 -9.61
CA ARG A 149 14.66 -32.12 -10.88
C ARG A 149 14.51 -30.61 -10.78
N ASP A 150 13.58 -30.15 -9.95
CA ASP A 150 13.30 -28.74 -9.69
C ASP A 150 13.26 -28.47 -8.19
N LEU A 151 14.40 -28.03 -7.65
CA LEU A 151 14.55 -27.75 -6.22
C LEU A 151 13.76 -26.50 -5.77
N ASP A 152 13.25 -25.66 -6.67
CA ASP A 152 12.43 -24.52 -6.28
C ASP A 152 11.11 -24.98 -5.60
N LEU A 153 10.67 -26.22 -5.87
CA LEU A 153 9.54 -26.88 -5.20
C LEU A 153 9.72 -27.03 -3.68
N LEU A 154 10.95 -26.96 -3.15
CA LEU A 154 11.19 -26.90 -1.69
C LEU A 154 10.62 -25.63 -1.03
N SER A 155 10.28 -24.62 -1.84
CA SER A 155 9.65 -23.38 -1.39
C SER A 155 8.11 -23.45 -1.42
N ASP A 156 7.54 -24.47 -2.06
CA ASP A 156 6.09 -24.64 -2.22
C ASP A 156 5.51 -25.50 -1.10
N ARG A 157 5.03 -24.86 -0.04
CA ARG A 157 4.79 -25.50 1.27
C ARG A 157 3.37 -25.44 1.78
N VAL A 158 2.48 -24.82 1.04
CA VAL A 158 1.08 -24.61 1.43
C VAL A 158 0.19 -25.65 0.77
N ALA A 159 -0.96 -25.98 1.37
CA ALA A 159 -1.89 -26.94 0.76
C ALA A 159 -2.85 -26.29 -0.26
N TRP A 160 -3.17 -25.01 -0.09
CA TRP A 160 -4.31 -24.37 -0.76
C TRP A 160 -4.10 -23.98 -2.22
N ASN A 161 -2.86 -23.95 -2.73
CA ASN A 161 -2.58 -23.69 -4.15
C ASN A 161 -2.47 -24.97 -5.00
N LYS A 162 -3.02 -26.09 -4.52
CA LYS A 162 -2.82 -27.43 -5.12
C LYS A 162 -4.12 -28.19 -5.35
N VAL A 163 -4.12 -29.04 -6.38
CA VAL A 163 -5.12 -30.09 -6.61
C VAL A 163 -4.41 -31.44 -6.65
N PHE A 164 -4.82 -32.35 -5.79
CA PHE A 164 -4.24 -33.70 -5.64
C PHE A 164 -5.13 -34.75 -6.29
N ARG A 165 -4.54 -35.77 -6.92
CA ARG A 165 -5.27 -37.02 -7.20
C ARG A 165 -5.63 -37.67 -5.88
N ARG A 166 -6.90 -38.00 -5.68
CA ARG A 166 -7.40 -38.62 -4.44
C ARG A 166 -6.68 -39.94 -4.14
N ALA A 167 -6.47 -40.76 -5.17
CA ALA A 167 -5.74 -42.03 -5.04
C ALA A 167 -4.29 -41.86 -4.58
N PHE A 168 -3.61 -40.76 -4.94
CA PHE A 168 -2.28 -40.45 -4.43
C PHE A 168 -2.35 -40.06 -2.94
N TRP A 169 -3.31 -39.20 -2.59
CA TRP A 169 -3.50 -38.76 -1.21
C TRP A 169 -3.73 -39.94 -0.26
N ASP A 170 -4.65 -40.83 -0.62
CA ASP A 170 -5.03 -41.99 0.19
C ASP A 170 -3.91 -43.05 0.25
N ARG A 171 -3.20 -43.29 -0.88
CA ARG A 171 -2.08 -44.26 -0.95
C ARG A 171 -0.98 -43.97 0.05
N HIS A 172 -0.69 -42.69 0.30
CA HIS A 172 0.35 -42.27 1.23
C HIS A 172 -0.19 -41.86 2.61
N GLY A 173 -1.51 -41.95 2.83
CA GLY A 173 -2.13 -41.69 4.14
C GLY A 173 -1.88 -40.28 4.67
N PHE A 174 -1.89 -39.26 3.79
CA PHE A 174 -1.63 -37.90 4.23
C PHE A 174 -2.70 -37.40 5.21
N THR A 175 -2.23 -36.81 6.32
CA THR A 175 -3.06 -36.21 7.36
C THR A 175 -2.33 -34.98 7.91
N PHE A 176 -3.09 -33.93 8.25
CA PHE A 176 -2.52 -32.73 8.84
C PHE A 176 -2.29 -32.93 10.35
N PRO A 177 -1.11 -32.58 10.90
CA PRO A 177 -0.85 -32.74 12.32
C PRO A 177 -1.70 -31.79 13.18
N GLU A 178 -2.49 -32.36 14.09
CA GLU A 178 -3.40 -31.63 14.99
C GLU A 178 -2.64 -30.90 16.12
N GLY A 179 -3.21 -29.79 16.61
CA GLY A 179 -2.68 -29.00 17.73
C GLY A 179 -1.47 -28.10 17.44
N LYS A 180 -0.90 -28.16 16.22
CA LYS A 180 0.28 -27.39 15.80
C LYS A 180 -0.08 -26.30 14.79
N LEU A 181 0.61 -25.17 14.85
CA LEU A 181 0.58 -24.16 13.79
C LEU A 181 1.58 -24.53 12.67
N TYR A 182 1.29 -24.08 11.43
CA TYR A 182 2.15 -24.32 10.25
C TYR A 182 2.25 -25.80 9.84
N GLU A 183 1.11 -26.47 9.90
CA GLU A 183 0.89 -27.88 9.63
C GLU A 183 1.10 -28.29 8.17
N ASP A 184 1.02 -27.35 7.22
CA ASP A 184 1.16 -27.66 5.79
C ASP A 184 2.56 -28.17 5.46
N THR A 185 3.59 -27.49 5.96
CA THR A 185 5.00 -27.76 5.62
C THR A 185 5.42 -29.22 5.84
N PRO A 186 5.12 -29.85 7.00
CA PRO A 186 5.47 -31.26 7.23
C PRO A 186 4.64 -32.26 6.40
N VAL A 187 3.62 -31.83 5.65
CA VAL A 187 2.85 -32.70 4.74
C VAL A 187 3.22 -32.44 3.28
N MET A 188 3.34 -31.16 2.88
CA MET A 188 3.53 -30.76 1.49
C MET A 188 4.92 -31.10 0.95
N ILE A 189 5.99 -30.94 1.75
CA ILE A 189 7.34 -31.30 1.30
C ILE A 189 7.48 -32.82 1.10
N PRO A 190 7.02 -33.68 2.05
CA PRO A 190 6.92 -35.11 1.77
C PRO A 190 6.03 -35.45 0.57
N ALA A 191 4.91 -34.75 0.36
CA ALA A 191 4.07 -34.97 -0.83
C ALA A 191 4.80 -34.68 -2.15
N HIS A 192 5.54 -33.57 -2.24
CA HIS A 192 6.40 -33.28 -3.40
C HIS A 192 7.49 -34.34 -3.64
N PHE A 193 7.98 -34.98 -2.57
CA PHE A 193 8.99 -36.04 -2.63
C PHE A 193 8.42 -37.41 -2.99
N LEU A 194 7.21 -37.74 -2.50
CA LEU A 194 6.57 -39.04 -2.71
C LEU A 194 5.80 -39.13 -4.04
N ALA A 195 5.46 -38.00 -4.65
CA ALA A 195 4.84 -37.96 -5.96
C ALA A 195 5.77 -38.54 -7.05
N GLY A 196 5.25 -39.34 -7.96
CA GLY A 196 6.00 -39.77 -9.14
C GLY A 196 6.25 -38.61 -10.10
N SER A 197 5.29 -37.68 -10.21
CA SER A 197 5.48 -36.39 -10.89
C SER A 197 4.47 -35.35 -10.45
N VAL A 198 4.82 -34.08 -10.62
CA VAL A 198 4.02 -32.90 -10.28
C VAL A 198 3.91 -31.98 -11.49
N ASP A 199 2.75 -31.37 -11.68
CA ASP A 199 2.56 -30.27 -12.63
C ASP A 199 2.62 -28.91 -11.94
N VAL A 200 3.26 -27.95 -12.59
CA VAL A 200 3.44 -26.58 -12.08
C VAL A 200 2.92 -25.59 -13.10
N LEU A 201 1.88 -24.84 -12.75
CA LEU A 201 1.31 -23.80 -13.59
C LEU A 201 1.99 -22.45 -13.26
N SER A 202 2.37 -21.70 -14.31
CA SER A 202 2.87 -20.33 -14.15
C SER A 202 1.77 -19.32 -13.86
N ASP A 203 0.54 -19.65 -14.26
CA ASP A 203 -0.62 -18.81 -14.07
C ASP A 203 -1.09 -18.81 -12.62
N HIS A 204 -1.76 -17.72 -12.25
CA HIS A 204 -2.33 -17.58 -10.92
C HIS A 204 -3.58 -18.43 -10.76
N VAL A 205 -3.59 -19.24 -9.71
CA VAL A 205 -4.69 -20.16 -9.34
C VAL A 205 -5.29 -19.82 -7.98
N TYR A 206 -4.79 -18.77 -7.31
CA TYR A 206 -5.20 -18.44 -5.95
C TYR A 206 -4.98 -16.98 -5.60
N TYR A 207 -5.93 -16.40 -4.86
CA TYR A 207 -5.84 -15.09 -4.26
C TYR A 207 -5.77 -15.21 -2.73
N TRP A 208 -4.55 -15.11 -2.20
CA TRP A 208 -4.25 -15.18 -0.77
C TRP A 208 -4.44 -13.82 -0.09
N ARG A 209 -5.45 -13.70 0.76
CA ARG A 209 -5.84 -12.52 1.51
C ARG A 209 -4.98 -12.32 2.76
N VAL A 210 -4.62 -11.05 2.99
CA VAL A 210 -3.79 -10.65 4.13
C VAL A 210 -4.64 -9.91 5.14
N ARG A 211 -5.41 -10.65 5.92
CA ARG A 211 -6.23 -10.09 7.01
C ARG A 211 -5.56 -10.17 8.38
N GLU A 212 -6.23 -9.55 9.33
CA GLU A 212 -5.91 -9.62 10.74
C GLU A 212 -6.39 -10.93 11.38
N GLY A 213 -5.90 -11.28 12.57
CA GLY A 213 -6.16 -12.58 13.20
C GLY A 213 -5.39 -13.75 12.59
N SER A 214 -4.98 -13.65 11.31
CA SER A 214 -4.14 -14.63 10.61
C SER A 214 -2.86 -14.93 11.38
N ILE A 215 -2.51 -16.22 11.45
CA ILE A 215 -1.25 -16.71 12.02
C ILE A 215 -0.04 -15.94 11.45
N THR A 216 -0.15 -15.49 10.20
CA THR A 216 0.89 -14.75 9.45
C THR A 216 1.06 -13.28 9.82
N ARG A 217 0.30 -12.74 10.80
CA ARG A 217 0.53 -11.41 11.40
C ARG A 217 1.02 -11.44 12.85
N ARG A 218 1.01 -12.60 13.52
CA ARG A 218 1.45 -12.75 14.92
C ARG A 218 2.97 -12.93 15.03
N ARG A 219 3.73 -11.89 14.67
CA ARG A 219 5.22 -11.93 14.60
C ARG A 219 5.91 -12.31 15.90
N THR A 220 5.33 -11.89 17.02
CA THR A 220 5.92 -12.03 18.37
C THR A 220 5.25 -13.14 19.19
N ASP A 221 4.42 -13.99 18.55
CA ASP A 221 3.80 -15.12 19.23
C ASP A 221 4.82 -16.23 19.53
N VAL A 222 4.94 -16.54 20.82
CA VAL A 222 5.86 -17.55 21.37
C VAL A 222 5.49 -18.96 20.87
N LYS A 223 4.20 -19.28 20.72
CA LYS A 223 3.79 -20.59 20.21
C LYS A 223 4.14 -20.70 18.73
N GLY A 224 3.76 -19.71 17.92
CA GLY A 224 4.05 -19.66 16.48
C GLY A 224 5.54 -19.85 16.15
N VAL A 225 6.45 -19.19 16.88
CA VAL A 225 7.88 -19.37 16.61
C VAL A 225 8.37 -20.78 16.96
N ARG A 226 7.90 -21.36 18.08
CA ARG A 226 8.26 -22.74 18.49
C ARG A 226 7.78 -23.75 17.46
N ASP A 227 6.53 -23.63 17.03
CA ASP A 227 5.89 -24.54 16.08
C ASP A 227 6.52 -24.43 14.69
N ARG A 228 6.80 -23.22 14.18
CA ARG A 228 7.47 -23.05 12.87
C ARG A 228 8.85 -23.68 12.86
N ILE A 229 9.67 -23.43 13.88
CA ILE A 229 11.03 -23.99 13.94
C ILE A 229 10.97 -25.52 14.04
N ALA A 230 10.01 -26.06 14.81
CA ALA A 230 9.81 -27.50 14.91
C ALA A 230 9.38 -28.12 13.57
N ALA A 231 8.45 -27.49 12.84
CA ALA A 231 8.02 -27.94 11.51
C ALA A 231 9.19 -27.96 10.51
N CYS A 232 10.00 -26.89 10.46
CA CYS A 232 11.19 -26.84 9.62
C CYS A 232 12.22 -27.91 10.01
N ALA A 233 12.46 -28.11 11.32
CA ALA A 233 13.38 -29.13 11.81
C ALA A 233 12.93 -30.55 11.45
N HIS A 234 11.62 -30.83 11.48
CA HIS A 234 11.06 -32.12 11.09
C HIS A 234 11.33 -32.41 9.61
N VAL A 235 11.04 -31.47 8.72
CA VAL A 235 11.30 -31.65 7.27
C VAL A 235 12.79 -31.77 6.98
N SER A 236 13.65 -30.99 7.66
CA SER A 236 15.10 -31.11 7.52
C SER A 236 15.60 -32.51 7.91
N ALA A 237 15.05 -33.10 8.98
CA ALA A 237 15.35 -34.46 9.39
C ALA A 237 14.84 -35.50 8.38
N PHE A 238 13.61 -35.35 7.88
CA PHE A 238 13.05 -36.19 6.83
C PHE A 238 13.94 -36.22 5.59
N LEU A 239 14.36 -35.04 5.11
CA LEU A 239 15.27 -34.91 3.97
C LEU A 239 16.66 -35.47 4.29
N ALA A 240 17.15 -35.35 5.53
CA ALA A 240 18.43 -35.97 5.92
C ALA A 240 18.42 -37.49 5.73
N GLU A 241 17.27 -38.11 6.00
CA GLU A 241 17.08 -39.56 5.90
C GLU A 241 16.80 -40.03 4.48
N HIS A 242 15.95 -39.31 3.74
CA HIS A 242 15.41 -39.77 2.45
C HIS A 242 16.07 -39.12 1.22
N ALA A 243 16.63 -37.92 1.36
CA ALA A 243 17.16 -37.10 0.25
C ALA A 243 18.26 -36.13 0.73
N PRO A 244 19.39 -36.64 1.25
CA PRO A 244 20.40 -35.82 1.93
C PRO A 244 20.98 -34.71 1.03
N GLU A 245 20.98 -34.90 -0.28
CA GLU A 245 21.40 -33.91 -1.27
C GLU A 245 20.48 -32.67 -1.34
N MET A 246 19.20 -32.80 -1.00
CA MET A 246 18.24 -31.70 -1.02
C MET A 246 18.23 -30.91 0.29
N ARG A 247 18.67 -31.54 1.39
CA ARG A 247 18.65 -30.96 2.74
C ARG A 247 19.34 -29.61 2.82
N GLY A 248 20.53 -29.46 2.23
CA GLY A 248 21.27 -28.20 2.28
C GLY A 248 20.50 -27.03 1.64
N THR A 249 19.82 -27.29 0.53
CA THR A 249 18.96 -26.30 -0.16
C THR A 249 17.75 -25.95 0.70
N TYR A 250 17.11 -26.95 1.32
CA TYR A 250 15.99 -26.73 2.23
C TYR A 250 16.39 -25.91 3.46
N ASP A 251 17.47 -26.29 4.15
CA ASP A 251 17.99 -25.56 5.32
C ASP A 251 18.35 -24.12 4.95
N THR A 252 18.92 -23.90 3.76
CA THR A 252 19.18 -22.56 3.22
C THR A 252 17.90 -21.73 3.11
N SER A 253 16.82 -22.32 2.56
CA SER A 253 15.53 -21.63 2.43
C SER A 253 14.91 -21.29 3.79
N CYS A 254 14.96 -22.21 4.78
CA CYS A 254 14.49 -21.95 6.15
C CYS A 254 15.19 -20.73 6.78
N LEU A 255 16.51 -20.63 6.63
CA LEU A 255 17.33 -19.53 7.17
C LEU A 255 17.22 -18.23 6.35
N ARG A 256 16.75 -18.29 5.11
CA ARG A 256 16.57 -17.12 4.24
C ARG A 256 15.18 -16.53 4.36
N ASP A 257 14.17 -17.38 4.55
CA ASP A 257 12.77 -17.03 4.32
C ASP A 257 11.92 -17.24 5.59
N ASP A 258 11.86 -18.45 6.16
CA ASP A 258 10.95 -18.76 7.28
C ASP A 258 11.33 -18.10 8.59
N PHE A 259 12.58 -18.28 9.00
CA PHE A 259 13.00 -17.79 10.32
C PHE A 259 13.24 -16.29 10.29
N VAL A 260 13.45 -15.69 9.10
CA VAL A 260 13.68 -14.26 8.95
C VAL A 260 12.46 -13.44 9.37
N TYR A 261 11.23 -13.95 9.15
CA TYR A 261 10.01 -13.30 9.61
C TYR A 261 9.99 -13.12 11.14
N PHE A 262 10.38 -14.15 11.90
CA PHE A 262 10.47 -14.11 13.36
C PHE A 262 11.71 -13.36 13.85
N LEU A 263 12.84 -13.52 13.16
CA LEU A 263 14.08 -12.79 13.43
C LEU A 263 13.83 -11.27 13.42
N GLU A 264 13.06 -10.78 12.46
CA GLU A 264 12.71 -9.36 12.32
C GLU A 264 11.75 -8.86 13.41
N GLY A 265 11.06 -9.77 14.12
CA GLY A 265 10.22 -9.44 15.27
C GLY A 265 10.99 -9.27 16.59
N LEU A 266 12.27 -9.66 16.66
CA LEU A 266 13.07 -9.58 17.90
C LEU A 266 13.13 -8.19 18.56
N PRO A 267 13.22 -7.06 17.81
CA PRO A 267 13.22 -5.74 18.43
C PRO A 267 11.93 -5.46 19.22
N MET A 268 10.77 -5.88 18.70
CA MET A 268 9.45 -5.66 19.30
C MET A 268 9.07 -6.71 20.34
N GLY A 269 9.59 -7.94 20.23
CA GLY A 269 9.15 -9.05 21.06
C GLY A 269 9.68 -8.99 22.49
N GLY A 270 8.87 -9.45 23.45
CA GLY A 270 9.24 -9.52 24.86
C GLY A 270 10.32 -10.57 25.17
N PRO A 271 10.80 -10.62 26.43
CA PRO A 271 11.89 -11.52 26.85
C PRO A 271 11.63 -13.00 26.53
N GLU A 272 10.40 -13.49 26.74
CA GLU A 272 10.06 -14.90 26.47
C GLU A 272 10.16 -15.22 24.98
N TYR A 273 9.60 -14.36 24.13
CA TYR A 273 9.70 -14.50 22.67
C TYR A 273 11.16 -14.52 22.20
N ARG A 274 11.96 -13.53 22.66
CA ARG A 274 13.39 -13.44 22.33
C ARG A 274 14.12 -14.72 22.73
N ALA A 275 13.86 -15.25 23.92
CA ALA A 275 14.47 -16.49 24.39
C ALA A 275 14.04 -17.72 23.57
N ALA A 276 12.74 -17.85 23.26
CA ALA A 276 12.19 -18.96 22.48
C ALA A 276 12.79 -19.02 21.07
N PHE A 277 12.81 -17.88 20.36
CA PHE A 277 13.41 -17.77 19.03
C PHE A 277 14.90 -18.12 19.05
N MET A 278 15.67 -17.48 19.93
CA MET A 278 17.14 -17.67 19.99
C MET A 278 17.51 -19.12 20.28
N LYS A 279 16.82 -19.75 21.24
CA LYS A 279 17.03 -21.17 21.57
C LYS A 279 16.70 -22.09 20.41
N GLY A 280 15.52 -21.92 19.80
CA GLY A 280 15.04 -22.77 18.71
C GLY A 280 15.92 -22.66 17.46
N ALA A 281 16.21 -21.43 17.02
CA ALA A 281 17.00 -21.18 15.82
C ALA A 281 18.47 -21.62 16.01
N ALA A 282 19.06 -21.40 17.19
CA ALA A 282 20.41 -21.91 17.48
C ALA A 282 20.47 -23.45 17.47
N ALA A 283 19.41 -24.13 17.93
CA ALA A 283 19.34 -25.59 17.87
C ALA A 283 19.25 -26.11 16.44
N PHE A 284 18.49 -25.44 15.56
CA PHE A 284 18.46 -25.73 14.13
C PHE A 284 19.84 -25.53 13.49
N LEU A 285 20.49 -24.39 13.74
CA LEU A 285 21.82 -24.05 13.20
C LEU A 285 22.92 -25.04 13.61
N ARG A 286 22.85 -25.62 14.81
CA ARG A 286 23.84 -26.64 15.26
C ARG A 286 23.73 -27.95 14.47
N ARG A 287 22.57 -28.25 13.89
CA ARG A 287 22.34 -29.46 13.09
C ARG A 287 22.59 -29.24 11.61
N ALA A 288 22.36 -28.02 11.11
CA ALA A 288 22.57 -27.65 9.70
C ALA A 288 24.06 -27.74 9.31
N ASP A 289 24.33 -28.07 8.05
CA ASP A 289 25.69 -28.10 7.52
C ASP A 289 26.35 -26.70 7.58
N PRO A 290 27.60 -26.55 8.06
CA PRO A 290 28.28 -25.26 8.13
C PRO A 290 28.36 -24.50 6.78
N GLY A 291 28.39 -25.23 5.67
CA GLY A 291 28.37 -24.70 4.30
C GLY A 291 27.08 -23.95 3.95
N VAL A 292 25.94 -24.32 4.56
CA VAL A 292 24.65 -23.62 4.39
C VAL A 292 24.80 -22.17 4.83
N VAL A 293 25.32 -21.94 6.05
CA VAL A 293 25.52 -20.58 6.56
C VAL A 293 26.59 -19.86 5.75
N ALA A 294 27.69 -20.53 5.36
CA ALA A 294 28.77 -19.91 4.60
C ALA A 294 28.32 -19.36 3.23
N GLY A 295 27.33 -20.02 2.59
CA GLY A 295 26.74 -19.63 1.30
C GLY A 295 25.70 -18.51 1.37
N LEU A 296 25.22 -18.12 2.55
CA LEU A 296 24.25 -17.04 2.71
C LEU A 296 24.88 -15.65 2.44
N PRO A 297 24.06 -14.65 2.09
CA PRO A 297 24.50 -13.25 2.03
C PRO A 297 25.11 -12.78 3.34
N VAL A 298 26.08 -11.86 3.27
CA VAL A 298 26.88 -11.41 4.43
C VAL A 298 26.05 -10.95 5.62
N SER A 299 24.91 -10.29 5.40
CA SER A 299 24.00 -9.86 6.47
C SER A 299 23.38 -11.04 7.22
N LEU A 300 22.89 -12.05 6.50
CA LEU A 300 22.34 -13.26 7.11
C LEU A 300 23.43 -14.09 7.82
N ARG A 301 24.64 -14.20 7.25
CA ARG A 301 25.75 -14.90 7.92
C ARG A 301 26.06 -14.31 9.28
N VAL A 302 26.10 -12.98 9.37
CA VAL A 302 26.34 -12.28 10.63
C VAL A 302 25.18 -12.51 11.60
N LYS A 303 23.93 -12.36 11.17
CA LYS A 303 22.76 -12.61 12.04
C LYS A 303 22.74 -14.04 12.59
N TRP A 304 22.91 -15.04 11.73
CA TRP A 304 22.88 -16.44 12.16
C TRP A 304 24.07 -16.82 13.04
N HIS A 305 25.22 -16.19 12.84
CA HIS A 305 26.33 -16.29 13.79
C HIS A 305 25.94 -15.70 15.16
N LEU A 306 25.36 -14.51 15.22
CA LEU A 306 24.93 -13.90 16.49
C LEU A 306 23.85 -14.74 17.19
N VAL A 307 22.92 -15.35 16.43
CA VAL A 307 21.94 -16.32 16.96
C VAL A 307 22.65 -17.53 17.57
N ARG A 308 23.58 -18.14 16.84
CA ARG A 308 24.31 -19.33 17.30
C ARG A 308 25.12 -19.09 18.57
N GLU A 309 25.73 -17.91 18.70
CA GLU A 309 26.52 -17.51 19.87
C GLU A 309 25.66 -16.90 21.01
N GLY A 310 24.33 -16.80 20.85
CA GLY A 310 23.44 -16.26 21.87
C GLY A 310 23.57 -14.74 22.11
N ARG A 311 24.11 -13.98 21.15
CA ARG A 311 24.39 -12.54 21.27
C ARG A 311 23.18 -11.68 20.91
N THR A 312 22.10 -11.80 21.71
CA THR A 312 20.81 -11.14 21.45
C THR A 312 20.91 -9.62 21.32
N ALA A 313 21.68 -8.95 22.18
CA ALA A 313 21.81 -7.48 22.14
C ALA A 313 22.45 -6.98 20.85
N ASP A 314 23.54 -7.61 20.40
CA ASP A 314 24.18 -7.27 19.11
C ASP A 314 23.27 -7.58 17.92
N LEU A 315 22.45 -8.62 18.01
CA LEU A 315 21.48 -8.96 16.99
C LEU A 315 20.36 -7.92 16.90
N ILE A 316 19.84 -7.45 18.04
CA ILE A 316 18.85 -6.36 18.09
C ILE A 316 19.47 -5.06 17.54
N ASP A 317 20.72 -4.74 17.89
CA ASP A 317 21.45 -3.60 17.32
C ASP A 317 21.53 -3.70 15.78
N LEU A 318 21.87 -4.87 15.25
CA LEU A 318 21.94 -5.11 13.81
C LEU A 318 20.57 -4.96 13.14
N LEU A 319 19.52 -5.55 13.72
CA LEU A 319 18.16 -5.47 13.17
C LEU A 319 17.62 -4.04 13.22
N THR A 320 17.87 -3.32 14.31
CA THR A 320 17.50 -1.90 14.45
C THR A 320 18.29 -1.04 13.45
N PHE A 321 19.58 -1.32 13.27
CA PHE A 321 20.40 -0.68 12.24
C PHE A 321 19.81 -0.94 10.84
N GLU A 322 19.39 -2.17 10.54
CA GLU A 322 18.76 -2.52 9.26
C GLU A 322 17.36 -1.93 9.08
N GLN A 323 16.59 -1.69 10.14
CA GLN A 323 15.29 -0.99 10.06
C GLN A 323 15.47 0.48 9.65
N HIS A 324 16.52 1.14 10.19
CA HIS A 324 16.88 2.51 9.83
C HIS A 324 17.60 2.64 8.48
N ASN A 325 18.09 1.51 7.96
CA ASN A 325 18.78 1.42 6.70
C ASN A 325 18.01 0.47 5.77
N ASN A 326 18.61 0.04 4.67
CA ASN A 326 18.10 -1.14 3.97
C ASN A 326 18.88 -2.37 4.49
N LYS A 327 18.29 -3.57 4.43
CA LYS A 327 18.90 -4.85 4.89
C LYS A 327 20.25 -5.20 4.23
N ASN A 328 20.65 -4.46 3.21
CA ASN A 328 21.90 -4.64 2.48
C ASN A 328 22.92 -3.53 2.77
N ALA A 329 22.63 -2.59 3.68
CA ALA A 329 23.53 -1.51 4.03
C ALA A 329 24.58 -2.02 5.02
N PHE A 330 25.83 -1.64 4.80
CA PHE A 330 26.94 -1.89 5.72
C PHE A 330 28.11 -0.97 5.37
N GLN A 331 29.02 -0.78 6.30
CA GLN A 331 30.30 -0.14 6.00
C GLN A 331 31.24 -1.15 5.35
N VAL A 332 31.96 -0.72 4.31
CA VAL A 332 32.95 -1.56 3.62
C VAL A 332 34.33 -1.25 4.18
N ARG A 333 35.03 -2.30 4.63
CA ARG A 333 36.41 -2.21 5.11
C ARG A 333 37.37 -2.90 4.16
N GLY A 334 38.57 -2.34 4.02
CA GLY A 334 39.63 -2.86 3.13
C GLY A 334 39.41 -2.54 1.65
N VAL A 335 40.47 -2.66 0.84
CA VAL A 335 40.45 -2.32 -0.59
C VAL A 335 40.37 -3.56 -1.48
N VAL A 336 41.17 -4.60 -1.16
CA VAL A 336 41.30 -5.85 -1.93
C VAL A 336 40.47 -6.99 -1.32
N ARG A 337 40.66 -7.27 -0.03
CA ARG A 337 39.88 -8.28 0.73
C ARG A 337 38.80 -7.59 1.56
N ARG A 338 37.72 -7.19 0.89
CA ARG A 338 36.69 -6.36 1.52
C ARG A 338 35.85 -7.14 2.53
N SER A 339 35.47 -6.49 3.62
CA SER A 339 34.53 -7.02 4.61
C SER A 339 33.44 -6.02 5.00
N ALA A 340 32.29 -6.53 5.44
CA ALA A 340 31.20 -5.75 6.01
C ALA A 340 31.48 -5.41 7.48
N ALA A 341 31.09 -4.20 7.90
CA ALA A 341 31.03 -3.80 9.31
C ALA A 341 29.69 -3.14 9.63
N TYR A 342 29.13 -3.51 10.78
CA TYR A 342 27.83 -3.06 11.26
C TYR A 342 28.02 -2.22 12.52
N PRO A 343 27.54 -0.97 12.56
CA PRO A 343 27.59 -0.12 13.76
C PRO A 343 26.77 -0.69 14.92
N ARG A 344 27.17 -0.35 16.16
CA ARG A 344 26.36 -0.60 17.37
C ARG A 344 25.69 0.68 17.85
N SER A 345 24.58 0.55 18.57
CA SER A 345 23.91 1.69 19.22
C SER A 345 24.81 2.33 20.28
N SER A 346 25.55 1.51 21.03
CA SER A 346 26.53 1.92 22.05
C SER A 346 27.84 2.49 21.49
N GLY A 347 27.96 2.64 20.17
CA GLY A 347 29.20 3.01 19.48
C GLY A 347 30.10 1.83 19.13
N GLY A 348 30.99 2.06 18.16
CA GLY A 348 31.85 1.02 17.59
C GLY A 348 31.12 0.12 16.59
N HIS A 349 31.55 -1.14 16.48
CA HIS A 349 30.98 -2.10 15.53
C HIS A 349 30.80 -3.48 16.14
N ILE A 350 29.82 -4.22 15.61
CA ILE A 350 29.58 -5.61 15.94
C ILE A 350 30.80 -6.43 15.51
N ARG A 351 31.45 -7.07 16.49
CA ARG A 351 32.62 -7.93 16.25
C ARG A 351 32.17 -9.31 15.79
N VAL A 352 32.66 -9.75 14.64
CA VAL A 352 32.47 -11.10 14.10
C VAL A 352 33.75 -11.60 13.42
N PRO A 353 33.95 -12.93 13.29
CA PRO A 353 35.05 -13.48 12.52
C PRO A 353 35.15 -12.89 11.12
N GLN A 354 36.37 -12.54 10.67
CA GLN A 354 36.60 -11.84 9.41
C GLN A 354 36.08 -12.61 8.18
N GLU A 355 36.14 -13.94 8.25
CA GLU A 355 35.68 -14.84 7.18
C GLU A 355 34.18 -14.71 6.92
N LEU A 356 33.38 -14.59 7.99
CA LEU A 356 31.92 -14.41 7.90
C LEU A 356 31.55 -13.02 7.35
N ALA A 357 32.37 -12.01 7.65
CA ALA A 357 32.18 -10.65 7.16
C ALA A 357 32.71 -10.42 5.73
N ARG A 358 33.43 -11.38 5.13
CA ARG A 358 34.09 -11.21 3.83
C ARG A 358 33.08 -11.04 2.69
N LEU A 359 33.25 -10.01 1.87
CA LEU A 359 32.34 -9.70 0.78
C LEU A 359 32.64 -10.51 -0.48
N GLY A 360 31.60 -11.12 -1.04
CA GLY A 360 31.63 -11.71 -2.38
C GLY A 360 31.45 -10.66 -3.49
N ARG A 361 31.62 -11.05 -4.76
CA ARG A 361 31.39 -10.14 -5.90
C ARG A 361 29.93 -9.67 -6.00
N GLY A 362 28.98 -10.52 -5.61
CA GLY A 362 27.53 -10.24 -5.64
C GLY A 362 27.04 -9.25 -4.57
N GLU A 363 27.82 -9.04 -3.50
CA GLU A 363 27.44 -8.22 -2.33
C GLU A 363 27.57 -6.69 -2.56
N LEU A 364 28.22 -6.30 -3.66
CA LEU A 364 28.37 -4.91 -4.08
C LEU A 364 27.78 -4.71 -5.48
N PRO A 365 26.46 -4.89 -5.65
CA PRO A 365 25.81 -4.74 -6.94
C PRO A 365 25.84 -3.26 -7.39
N VAL A 366 25.85 -3.04 -8.71
CA VAL A 366 25.63 -1.71 -9.27
C VAL A 366 24.12 -1.45 -9.34
N ILE A 367 23.70 -0.32 -8.78
CA ILE A 367 22.36 0.21 -8.93
C ILE A 367 22.40 1.24 -10.05
N ALA A 368 21.75 0.94 -11.18
CA ALA A 368 21.62 1.83 -12.32
C ALA A 368 20.13 2.08 -12.60
N ARG A 369 19.74 3.35 -12.67
CA ARG A 369 18.36 3.78 -12.87
C ARG A 369 18.25 4.88 -13.91
N VAL A 370 17.27 4.79 -14.80
CA VAL A 370 16.80 5.92 -15.62
C VAL A 370 15.74 6.68 -14.81
N ARG A 371 15.88 8.00 -14.80
CA ARG A 371 14.89 8.92 -14.21
C ARG A 371 14.00 9.52 -15.29
N GLU A 372 14.57 9.81 -16.45
CA GLU A 372 13.88 10.55 -17.49
C GLU A 372 14.47 10.17 -18.85
N ALA A 373 13.60 10.07 -19.85
CA ALA A 373 14.00 9.89 -21.23
C ALA A 373 13.08 10.72 -22.12
N SER A 374 13.66 11.61 -22.91
CA SER A 374 12.90 12.52 -23.77
C SER A 374 13.64 12.79 -25.08
N TRP A 375 12.88 13.12 -26.11
CA TRP A 375 13.41 13.60 -27.39
C TRP A 375 13.62 15.11 -27.30
N SER A 376 14.82 15.59 -27.63
CA SER A 376 15.02 17.02 -27.84
C SER A 376 14.55 17.45 -29.24
N SER A 377 14.30 18.75 -29.40
CA SER A 377 13.84 19.36 -30.66
C SER A 377 14.81 19.15 -31.83
N ASP A 378 16.10 18.99 -31.54
CA ASP A 378 17.16 18.62 -32.50
C ASP A 378 17.13 17.14 -32.92
N GLY A 379 16.23 16.35 -32.35
CA GLY A 379 16.08 14.94 -32.66
C GLY A 379 17.08 14.02 -31.96
N LEU A 380 17.70 14.43 -30.86
CA LEU A 380 18.52 13.55 -30.04
C LEU A 380 17.69 12.93 -28.91
N LEU A 381 17.97 11.68 -28.56
CA LEU A 381 17.37 11.04 -27.39
C LEU A 381 18.23 11.32 -26.16
N ARG A 382 17.69 12.07 -25.20
CA ARG A 382 18.35 12.39 -23.93
C ARG A 382 17.84 11.45 -22.85
N ILE A 383 18.77 10.83 -22.12
CA ILE A 383 18.45 9.91 -21.02
C ILE A 383 19.23 10.34 -19.80
N SER A 384 18.53 10.68 -18.71
CA SER A 384 19.16 11.05 -17.44
C SER A 384 18.86 10.02 -16.36
N GLY A 385 19.78 9.87 -15.41
CA GLY A 385 19.67 8.88 -14.37
C GLY A 385 20.86 8.86 -13.43
N TYR A 386 21.00 7.77 -12.68
CA TYR A 386 22.16 7.58 -11.79
C TYR A 386 22.63 6.14 -11.76
N ALA A 387 23.94 5.97 -11.52
CA ALA A 387 24.57 4.67 -11.39
C ALA A 387 25.66 4.66 -10.30
N TYR A 388 25.50 3.84 -9.27
CA TYR A 388 26.46 3.69 -8.18
C TYR A 388 26.67 2.23 -7.76
N VAL A 389 27.81 1.94 -7.15
CA VAL A 389 28.06 0.64 -6.49
C VAL A 389 27.50 0.72 -5.08
N ARG A 390 26.58 -0.19 -4.71
CA ARG A 390 25.98 -0.20 -3.37
C ARG A 390 27.08 -0.28 -2.29
N ASN A 391 26.89 0.46 -1.20
CA ASN A 391 27.82 0.59 -0.07
C ASN A 391 29.19 1.20 -0.38
N MET A 392 29.35 1.84 -1.55
CA MET A 392 30.56 2.58 -1.93
C MET A 392 30.19 4.02 -2.28
N GLU A 393 30.58 4.97 -1.44
CA GLU A 393 30.18 6.38 -1.58
C GLU A 393 30.60 7.02 -2.92
N ALA A 394 29.75 7.89 -3.46
CA ALA A 394 30.02 8.71 -4.64
C ALA A 394 29.90 10.20 -4.31
N THR A 395 30.79 10.69 -3.44
CA THR A 395 30.81 12.07 -2.92
C THR A 395 31.88 12.96 -3.56
N ARG A 396 32.87 12.37 -4.25
CA ARG A 396 33.98 13.11 -4.88
C ARG A 396 34.14 12.73 -6.37
N PRO A 397 34.70 13.62 -7.20
CA PRO A 397 35.09 13.27 -8.57
C PRO A 397 35.97 11.99 -8.58
N GLY A 398 35.72 11.09 -9.53
CA GLY A 398 36.44 9.82 -9.66
C GLY A 398 35.90 8.65 -8.81
N HIS A 399 35.03 8.90 -7.82
CA HIS A 399 34.41 7.82 -7.03
C HIS A 399 33.39 6.98 -7.83
N SER A 400 32.76 7.57 -8.85
CA SER A 400 31.82 6.89 -9.76
C SER A 400 31.92 7.50 -11.15
N VAL A 401 32.79 6.95 -12.00
CA VAL A 401 32.92 7.30 -13.42
C VAL A 401 32.02 6.37 -14.23
N LYS A 402 31.20 6.95 -15.12
CA LYS A 402 30.23 6.20 -15.93
C LYS A 402 30.59 6.22 -17.39
N ALA A 403 30.41 5.09 -18.06
CA ALA A 403 30.41 4.99 -19.52
C ALA A 403 29.23 4.15 -19.97
N ALA A 404 28.41 4.67 -20.89
CA ALA A 404 27.30 3.94 -21.48
C ALA A 404 27.69 3.24 -22.78
N ILE A 405 27.13 2.05 -22.98
CA ILE A 405 27.38 1.19 -24.14
C ILE A 405 26.04 0.66 -24.65
N LEU A 406 25.82 0.79 -25.95
CA LEU A 406 24.77 0.08 -26.68
C LEU A 406 25.33 -1.19 -27.28
N LYS A 407 24.66 -2.31 -27.02
CA LYS A 407 25.02 -3.63 -27.55
C LYS A 407 23.88 -4.16 -28.42
N SER A 408 24.19 -4.49 -29.68
CA SER A 408 23.25 -5.19 -30.55
C SER A 408 22.87 -6.55 -29.97
N ALA A 409 21.58 -6.88 -29.96
CA ALA A 409 21.11 -8.19 -29.51
C ALA A 409 21.53 -9.34 -30.46
N HIS A 410 21.75 -9.02 -31.74
CA HIS A 410 22.03 -10.00 -32.80
C HIS A 410 23.53 -10.19 -33.08
N SER A 411 24.41 -9.31 -32.56
CA SER A 411 25.84 -9.39 -32.79
C SER A 411 26.65 -9.04 -31.54
N ARG A 412 27.51 -9.96 -31.09
CA ARG A 412 28.44 -9.72 -29.97
C ARG A 412 29.53 -8.69 -30.30
N ALA A 413 29.80 -8.43 -31.58
CA ALA A 413 30.85 -7.52 -32.04
C ALA A 413 30.39 -6.06 -32.23
N GLN A 414 29.07 -5.80 -32.31
CA GLN A 414 28.54 -4.45 -32.50
C GLN A 414 28.30 -3.76 -31.16
N LEU A 415 29.31 -3.05 -30.68
CA LEU A 415 29.23 -2.15 -29.52
C LEU A 415 29.34 -0.70 -29.99
N ARG A 416 28.45 0.16 -29.51
CA ARG A 416 28.49 1.62 -29.74
C ARG A 416 28.67 2.32 -28.41
N ARG A 417 29.69 3.19 -28.32
CA ARG A 417 29.85 4.08 -27.16
C ARG A 417 28.80 5.18 -27.24
N VAL A 418 28.14 5.45 -26.13
CA VAL A 418 27.18 6.54 -26.01
C VAL A 418 27.85 7.70 -25.29
N PRO A 419 27.83 8.92 -25.84
CA PRO A 419 28.25 10.13 -25.12
C PRO A 419 27.62 10.16 -23.72
N THR A 420 28.46 10.21 -22.70
CA THR A 420 28.05 10.11 -21.29
C THR A 420 28.72 11.21 -20.49
N ARG A 421 27.93 12.04 -19.81
CA ARG A 421 28.41 13.05 -18.86
C ARG A 421 28.09 12.60 -17.43
N THR A 422 29.02 12.82 -16.51
CA THR A 422 28.75 12.69 -15.08
C THR A 422 28.14 13.99 -14.55
N VAL A 423 27.01 13.87 -13.86
CA VAL A 423 26.30 15.00 -13.22
C VAL A 423 25.98 14.67 -11.77
N ALA A 424 25.57 15.68 -11.01
CA ALA A 424 25.03 15.46 -9.68
C ALA A 424 23.62 14.84 -9.79
N ALA A 425 23.34 13.84 -8.96
CA ALA A 425 22.03 13.24 -8.78
C ALA A 425 21.75 13.05 -7.28
N PRO A 426 21.40 14.14 -6.56
CA PRO A 426 21.00 14.08 -5.14
C PRO A 426 19.92 13.04 -4.83
N GLN A 427 19.06 12.76 -5.81
CA GLN A 427 17.99 11.77 -5.74
C GLN A 427 18.52 10.34 -5.61
N ALA A 428 19.75 10.06 -6.05
CA ALA A 428 20.37 8.76 -5.87
C ALA A 428 20.56 8.43 -4.38
N THR A 429 20.92 9.44 -3.58
CA THR A 429 21.03 9.32 -2.13
C THR A 429 19.66 9.20 -1.47
N GLU A 430 18.69 10.01 -1.89
CA GLU A 430 17.30 9.94 -1.42
C GLU A 430 16.69 8.54 -1.63
N ASN A 431 16.81 8.03 -2.86
CA ASN A 431 16.26 6.74 -3.28
C ASN A 431 17.05 5.54 -2.76
N SER A 432 18.23 5.75 -2.17
CA SER A 432 19.04 4.67 -1.59
C SER A 432 18.44 4.11 -0.29
N ARG A 433 17.56 4.89 0.36
CA ARG A 433 16.83 4.53 1.61
C ARG A 433 17.77 3.99 2.70
N GLN A 434 18.89 4.69 2.93
CA GLN A 434 19.87 4.34 3.96
C GLN A 434 20.62 5.57 4.47
N GLN A 435 21.21 5.46 5.66
CA GLN A 435 21.81 6.55 6.41
C GLN A 435 23.34 6.66 6.27
N LEU A 436 24.01 5.62 5.76
CA LEU A 436 25.46 5.50 5.80
C LEU A 436 26.20 6.20 4.65
N HIS A 437 25.71 6.06 3.41
CA HIS A 437 26.48 6.43 2.21
C HIS A 437 25.76 7.46 1.38
N CYS A 438 26.52 8.44 0.89
CA CYS A 438 26.05 9.43 -0.07
C CYS A 438 26.46 9.06 -1.51
N TYR A 439 25.54 9.26 -2.46
CA TYR A 439 25.68 8.94 -3.88
C TYR A 439 25.46 10.16 -4.78
N ASP A 440 25.57 11.38 -4.25
CA ASP A 440 25.18 12.60 -4.98
C ASP A 440 25.95 12.82 -6.29
N LEU A 441 27.17 12.31 -6.46
CA LEU A 441 27.94 12.39 -7.72
C LEU A 441 27.85 11.12 -8.59
N SER A 442 26.79 10.34 -8.44
CA SER A 442 26.53 9.13 -9.23
C SER A 442 25.69 9.35 -10.49
N GLY A 443 25.24 10.59 -10.73
CA GLY A 443 24.37 10.94 -11.85
C GLY A 443 25.04 10.79 -13.22
N PHE A 444 24.25 10.46 -14.23
CA PHE A 444 24.65 10.44 -15.63
C PHE A 444 23.62 11.14 -16.53
N GLU A 445 24.12 11.74 -17.60
CA GLU A 445 23.34 12.17 -18.77
C GLU A 445 23.91 11.49 -20.01
N LEU A 446 23.04 10.82 -20.76
CA LEU A 446 23.37 10.12 -22.00
C LEU A 446 22.68 10.81 -23.17
N THR A 447 23.37 10.88 -24.29
CA THR A 447 22.79 11.36 -25.55
C THR A 447 22.94 10.29 -26.60
N VAL A 448 21.81 9.75 -27.06
CA VAL A 448 21.77 8.80 -28.16
C VAL A 448 21.34 9.55 -29.41
N ASP A 449 22.26 9.63 -30.36
CA ASP A 449 21.99 10.06 -31.72
C ASP A 449 21.47 8.84 -32.51
N PRO A 450 20.19 8.86 -32.94
CA PRO A 450 19.61 7.75 -33.69
C PRO A 450 20.41 7.40 -34.94
N GLU A 451 20.97 8.39 -35.64
CA GLU A 451 21.68 8.19 -36.91
C GLU A 451 22.87 7.22 -36.76
N ARG A 452 23.48 7.16 -35.57
CA ARG A 452 24.59 6.24 -35.25
C ARG A 452 24.18 4.77 -35.14
N LEU A 453 22.87 4.47 -35.13
CA LEU A 453 22.33 3.12 -35.15
C LEU A 453 22.20 2.57 -36.58
N LYS A 454 22.30 3.42 -37.61
CA LYS A 454 22.33 2.98 -39.02
C LYS A 454 23.53 2.07 -39.27
N THR A 455 23.32 1.05 -40.10
CA THR A 455 24.37 0.14 -40.54
C THR A 455 24.49 0.24 -42.05
N GLY A 456 25.63 0.75 -42.53
CA GLY A 456 25.83 1.06 -43.94
C GLY A 456 24.90 2.17 -44.46
N GLY A 457 24.60 3.18 -43.63
CA GLY A 457 23.73 4.32 -43.99
C GLY A 457 22.23 4.03 -43.99
N ARG A 458 21.80 2.79 -43.70
CA ARG A 458 20.38 2.40 -43.65
C ARG A 458 19.95 1.99 -42.26
N TRP A 459 18.69 2.25 -41.94
CA TRP A 459 18.03 1.68 -40.77
C TRP A 459 17.84 0.18 -40.95
N ARG A 460 18.02 -0.60 -39.89
CA ARG A 460 17.75 -2.03 -39.88
C ARG A 460 16.94 -2.40 -38.64
N PRO A 461 15.84 -3.15 -38.76
CA PRO A 461 15.09 -3.63 -37.60
C PRO A 461 15.99 -4.40 -36.62
N GLY A 462 15.79 -4.19 -35.33
CA GLY A 462 16.59 -4.87 -34.31
C GLY A 462 16.60 -4.20 -32.94
N ASN A 463 17.14 -4.94 -31.95
CA ASN A 463 17.20 -4.52 -30.55
C ASN A 463 18.62 -4.11 -30.15
N TRP A 464 18.74 -3.01 -29.41
CA TRP A 464 19.97 -2.51 -28.81
C TRP A 464 19.79 -2.41 -27.29
N LEU A 465 20.59 -3.17 -26.54
CA LEU A 465 20.59 -3.15 -25.08
C LEU A 465 21.47 -2.00 -24.57
N LEU A 466 20.92 -1.12 -23.73
CA LEU A 466 21.67 -0.05 -23.08
C LEU A 466 22.18 -0.50 -21.71
N GLY A 467 23.51 -0.48 -21.54
CA GLY A 467 24.17 -0.77 -20.27
C GLY A 467 25.12 0.35 -19.84
N VAL A 468 25.39 0.41 -18.54
CA VAL A 468 26.38 1.32 -17.96
C VAL A 468 27.52 0.55 -17.33
N VAL A 469 28.73 1.07 -17.52
CA VAL A 469 29.95 0.66 -16.82
C VAL A 469 30.23 1.71 -15.75
N VAL A 470 30.39 1.27 -14.51
CA VAL A 470 30.74 2.10 -13.36
C VAL A 470 32.14 1.72 -12.90
N ALA A 471 33.05 2.69 -12.93
CA ALA A 471 34.41 2.56 -12.43
C ALA A 471 34.58 3.45 -11.19
N GLY A 472 35.09 2.87 -10.11
CA GLY A 472 35.22 3.57 -8.83
C GLY A 472 35.77 2.67 -7.74
N HIS A 473 36.51 3.25 -6.80
CA HIS A 473 37.09 2.55 -5.65
C HIS A 473 37.90 1.30 -6.05
N GLY A 474 38.74 1.40 -7.08
CA GLY A 474 39.56 0.27 -7.56
C GLY A 474 38.76 -0.89 -8.16
N SER A 475 37.50 -0.67 -8.57
CA SER A 475 36.66 -1.70 -9.19
C SER A 475 35.96 -1.19 -10.44
N VAL A 476 35.76 -2.07 -11.42
CA VAL A 476 34.97 -1.80 -12.63
C VAL A 476 33.83 -2.81 -12.69
N ARG A 477 32.60 -2.31 -12.77
CA ARG A 477 31.39 -3.14 -12.75
C ARG A 477 30.44 -2.69 -13.86
N ARG A 478 29.65 -3.63 -14.37
CA ARG A 478 28.67 -3.39 -15.44
C ARG A 478 27.27 -3.69 -14.92
N ALA A 479 26.30 -2.90 -15.35
CA ALA A 479 24.89 -3.16 -15.08
C ALA A 479 24.02 -2.79 -16.27
N ALA A 480 22.92 -3.54 -16.43
CA ALA A 480 21.81 -3.08 -17.23
C ALA A 480 21.12 -1.92 -16.53
N VAL A 481 20.70 -0.92 -17.31
CA VAL A 481 19.92 0.19 -16.77
C VAL A 481 18.46 -0.25 -16.64
N ARG A 482 17.87 0.04 -15.48
CA ARG A 482 16.47 -0.25 -15.17
C ARG A 482 15.70 1.06 -15.02
N PRO A 483 14.37 1.09 -15.20
CA PRO A 483 13.62 2.31 -15.00
C PRO A 483 13.43 2.62 -13.52
N LEU A 484 13.20 3.91 -13.21
CA LEU A 484 12.37 4.30 -12.07
C LEU A 484 10.89 4.14 -12.45
N ASP A 485 9.98 4.15 -11.49
CA ASP A 485 8.53 4.08 -11.76
C ASP A 485 8.05 5.29 -12.63
N GLY A 486 6.78 5.27 -13.07
CA GLY A 486 6.17 6.39 -13.82
C GLY A 486 6.54 6.39 -15.30
N SER A 487 6.60 7.57 -15.94
CA SER A 487 7.04 7.75 -17.35
C SER A 487 8.40 7.14 -17.63
N ALA A 488 9.32 7.14 -16.65
CA ALA A 488 10.65 6.55 -16.78
C ALA A 488 10.63 5.04 -17.08
N ALA A 489 9.55 4.34 -16.72
CA ALA A 489 9.32 2.92 -17.01
C ALA A 489 8.55 2.65 -18.31
N GLN A 490 8.12 3.70 -19.01
CA GLN A 490 7.23 3.57 -20.15
C GLN A 490 7.97 3.73 -21.48
N SER A 491 7.30 3.30 -22.55
CA SER A 491 7.86 3.38 -23.88
C SER A 491 7.85 4.82 -24.40
N VAL A 492 8.91 5.19 -25.13
CA VAL A 492 8.99 6.45 -25.88
C VAL A 492 9.21 6.09 -27.35
N VAL A 493 8.33 6.59 -28.21
CA VAL A 493 8.30 6.24 -29.64
C VAL A 493 8.67 7.45 -30.48
N ARG A 494 9.40 7.21 -31.57
CA ARG A 494 9.66 8.21 -32.60
C ARG A 494 9.67 7.60 -33.99
N GLU A 495 9.00 8.25 -34.92
CA GLU A 495 9.01 7.90 -36.33
C GLU A 495 10.37 8.18 -36.98
N LEU A 496 10.84 7.24 -37.81
CA LEU A 496 12.10 7.36 -38.56
C LEU A 496 11.87 7.56 -40.07
N GLY A 497 10.63 7.39 -40.55
CA GLY A 497 10.29 7.35 -41.98
C GLY A 497 10.32 5.92 -42.54
N ASP A 498 9.81 5.74 -43.78
CA ASP A 498 9.83 4.48 -44.53
C ASP A 498 9.29 3.24 -43.78
N GLY A 499 8.21 3.42 -42.99
CA GLY A 499 7.61 2.34 -42.21
C GLY A 499 8.43 1.89 -41.00
N LEU A 500 9.39 2.71 -40.56
CA LEU A 500 10.25 2.43 -39.41
C LEU A 500 10.01 3.42 -38.27
N ARG A 501 10.09 2.89 -37.04
CA ARG A 501 10.06 3.67 -35.80
C ARG A 501 11.10 3.18 -34.80
N LEU A 502 11.57 4.09 -33.96
CA LEU A 502 12.44 3.79 -32.84
C LEU A 502 11.64 3.82 -31.55
N VAL A 503 11.64 2.70 -30.82
CA VAL A 503 10.96 2.53 -29.54
C VAL A 503 12.01 2.35 -28.45
N LEU A 504 12.12 3.32 -27.54
CA LEU A 504 12.76 3.11 -26.25
C LEU A 504 11.76 2.41 -25.34
N GLY A 505 12.17 1.31 -24.70
CA GLY A 505 11.31 0.61 -23.75
C GLY A 505 12.10 -0.35 -22.88
N PHE A 506 11.41 -1.31 -22.26
CA PHE A 506 12.03 -2.24 -21.33
C PHE A 506 11.72 -3.69 -21.69
N SER A 507 12.75 -4.54 -21.69
CA SER A 507 12.59 -5.99 -21.86
C SER A 507 13.21 -6.71 -20.67
N LYS A 508 12.42 -7.53 -19.96
CA LYS A 508 12.82 -8.18 -18.70
C LYS A 508 13.44 -7.17 -17.70
N GLY A 509 12.86 -5.96 -17.65
CA GLY A 509 13.30 -4.84 -16.80
C GLY A 509 14.60 -4.14 -17.22
N ARG A 510 15.15 -4.44 -18.40
CA ARG A 510 16.36 -3.82 -18.96
C ARG A 510 15.99 -2.84 -20.04
N LEU A 511 16.67 -1.69 -20.10
CA LEU A 511 16.46 -0.67 -21.11
C LEU A 511 16.90 -1.16 -22.51
N VAL A 512 15.98 -1.07 -23.47
CA VAL A 512 16.16 -1.50 -24.86
C VAL A 512 15.72 -0.39 -25.80
N LEU A 513 16.52 -0.13 -26.82
CA LEU A 513 16.14 0.61 -28.02
C LEU A 513 15.79 -0.39 -29.12
N LYS A 514 14.57 -0.34 -29.63
CA LYS A 514 14.07 -1.25 -30.66
C LYS A 514 13.71 -0.46 -31.92
N ILE A 515 14.42 -0.72 -33.01
CA ILE A 515 14.02 -0.27 -34.34
C ILE A 515 12.97 -1.26 -34.83
N GLN A 516 11.73 -0.81 -34.96
CA GLN A 516 10.58 -1.60 -35.39
C GLN A 516 10.16 -1.19 -36.79
N GLU A 517 9.81 -2.18 -37.60
CA GLU A 517 9.12 -2.00 -38.86
C GLU A 517 7.63 -2.24 -38.65
N TYR A 518 6.80 -1.38 -39.25
CA TYR A 518 5.36 -1.53 -39.34
C TYR A 518 4.92 -1.54 -40.80
N VAL A 519 3.88 -2.32 -41.08
CA VAL A 519 3.38 -2.52 -42.45
C VAL A 519 2.41 -1.40 -42.85
N ALA A 520 1.55 -1.00 -41.91
CA ALA A 520 0.64 0.12 -42.08
C ALA A 520 0.46 0.88 -40.76
N ARG A 521 0.02 2.14 -40.85
CA ARG A 521 -0.27 3.01 -39.71
C ARG A 521 -1.62 3.71 -39.90
N VAL A 522 -2.51 3.59 -38.92
CA VAL A 522 -3.77 4.35 -38.87
C VAL A 522 -3.48 5.79 -38.47
N ASP A 523 -4.00 6.74 -39.25
CA ASP A 523 -3.89 8.18 -38.98
C ASP A 523 -5.24 8.83 -38.68
N ALA A 524 -6.33 8.18 -39.08
CA ALA A 524 -7.69 8.67 -38.85
C ALA A 524 -8.68 7.51 -38.72
N HIS A 525 -9.81 7.80 -38.09
CA HIS A 525 -10.98 6.94 -38.13
C HIS A 525 -12.25 7.78 -38.11
N HIS A 526 -13.36 7.22 -38.57
CA HIS A 526 -14.69 7.81 -38.43
C HIS A 526 -15.76 6.73 -38.41
N ARG A 527 -16.99 7.14 -38.03
CA ARG A 527 -18.17 6.28 -38.10
C ARG A 527 -18.81 6.44 -39.47
N ASP A 528 -19.15 5.33 -40.09
CA ASP A 528 -20.01 5.27 -41.27
C ASP A 528 -21.11 4.22 -41.03
N GLY A 529 -22.31 4.66 -40.67
CA GLY A 529 -23.40 3.77 -40.26
C GLY A 529 -23.04 2.91 -39.03
N ASP A 530 -23.04 1.59 -39.22
CA ASP A 530 -22.68 0.57 -38.20
C ASP A 530 -21.21 0.11 -38.32
N GLU A 531 -20.41 0.80 -39.14
CA GLU A 531 -19.00 0.50 -39.36
C GLU A 531 -18.11 1.61 -38.78
N MET A 532 -16.98 1.21 -38.21
CA MET A 532 -15.83 2.07 -37.96
C MET A 532 -14.87 1.94 -39.13
N VAL A 533 -14.62 3.05 -39.83
CA VAL A 533 -13.64 3.09 -40.91
C VAL A 533 -12.30 3.54 -40.33
N LEU A 534 -11.28 2.70 -40.44
CA LEU A 534 -9.89 2.99 -40.09
C LEU A 534 -9.12 3.31 -41.37
N SER A 535 -8.51 4.49 -41.43
CA SER A 535 -7.79 4.96 -42.61
C SER A 535 -6.36 5.37 -42.27
N GLY A 536 -5.42 5.12 -43.17
CA GLY A 536 -4.04 5.48 -42.92
C GLY A 536 -3.06 5.21 -44.05
N HIS A 537 -1.77 5.25 -43.72
CA HIS A 537 -0.66 5.07 -44.65
C HIS A 537 -0.09 3.64 -44.64
N LEU A 538 0.33 3.17 -45.83
CA LEU A 538 0.93 1.87 -46.09
C LEU A 538 2.35 2.04 -46.66
N PRO A 539 3.38 2.28 -45.83
CA PRO A 539 4.74 2.54 -46.30
C PRO A 539 5.51 1.29 -46.76
N SER A 540 4.99 0.09 -46.50
CA SER A 540 5.62 -1.18 -46.87
C SER A 540 5.11 -1.69 -48.22
N HIS A 541 5.97 -2.36 -49.00
CA HIS A 541 5.54 -3.10 -50.21
C HIS A 541 4.73 -4.37 -49.90
N LEU A 542 4.64 -4.75 -48.62
CA LEU A 542 3.81 -5.86 -48.18
C LEU A 542 2.35 -5.42 -48.14
N LEU A 543 1.54 -5.94 -49.06
CA LEU A 543 0.10 -5.66 -49.14
C LEU A 543 -0.66 -6.60 -48.20
N PRO A 544 -1.17 -6.14 -47.05
CA PRO A 544 -1.97 -6.96 -46.16
C PRO A 544 -3.32 -7.31 -46.81
N THR A 545 -3.84 -8.49 -46.52
CA THR A 545 -5.13 -8.96 -47.05
C THR A 545 -6.29 -8.62 -46.13
N ALA A 546 -6.04 -8.61 -44.82
CA ALA A 546 -7.06 -8.33 -43.81
C ALA A 546 -6.47 -7.66 -42.55
N LEU A 547 -7.34 -7.02 -41.77
CA LEU A 547 -7.12 -6.67 -40.36
C LEU A 547 -7.81 -7.73 -39.49
N ARG A 548 -7.02 -8.44 -38.68
CA ARG A 548 -7.49 -9.31 -37.61
C ARG A 548 -7.60 -8.54 -36.30
N LEU A 549 -8.78 -8.55 -35.70
CA LEU A 549 -8.99 -8.16 -34.31
C LEU A 549 -9.12 -9.43 -33.47
N THR A 550 -8.18 -9.63 -32.53
CA THR A 550 -8.20 -10.76 -31.60
C THR A 550 -8.59 -10.29 -30.21
N HIS A 551 -9.66 -10.87 -29.65
CA HIS A 551 -10.10 -10.61 -28.30
C HIS A 551 -9.19 -11.31 -27.30
N LYS A 552 -8.59 -10.54 -26.37
CA LYS A 552 -7.52 -11.06 -25.51
C LYS A 552 -7.97 -12.20 -24.58
N HIS A 553 -9.22 -12.22 -24.13
CA HIS A 553 -9.69 -13.19 -23.13
C HIS A 553 -10.45 -14.37 -23.76
N SER A 554 -11.43 -14.10 -24.63
CA SER A 554 -12.19 -15.17 -25.31
C SER A 554 -11.44 -15.81 -26.48
N SER A 555 -10.32 -15.22 -26.91
CA SER A 555 -9.60 -15.59 -28.13
C SER A 555 -10.46 -15.52 -29.41
N ALA A 556 -11.60 -14.83 -29.37
CA ALA A 556 -12.42 -14.58 -30.56
C ALA A 556 -11.63 -13.76 -31.59
N GLU A 557 -11.73 -14.12 -32.86
CA GLU A 557 -11.02 -13.46 -33.95
C GLU A 557 -11.99 -13.02 -35.04
N PHE A 558 -11.85 -11.76 -35.48
CA PHE A 558 -12.60 -11.22 -36.61
C PHE A 558 -11.64 -10.64 -37.65
N ASP A 559 -11.81 -11.05 -38.90
CA ASP A 559 -11.01 -10.59 -40.03
C ASP A 559 -11.83 -9.64 -40.92
N TYR A 560 -11.27 -8.46 -41.18
CA TYR A 560 -11.86 -7.43 -42.02
C TYR A 560 -10.97 -7.18 -43.24
N PRO A 561 -11.50 -7.15 -44.47
CA PRO A 561 -10.69 -6.95 -45.67
C PRO A 561 -10.03 -5.56 -45.67
N VAL A 562 -8.78 -5.50 -46.10
CA VAL A 562 -8.06 -4.23 -46.31
C VAL A 562 -8.30 -3.75 -47.74
N ALA A 563 -8.88 -2.55 -47.89
CA ALA A 563 -9.00 -1.85 -49.16
C ALA A 563 -7.79 -0.93 -49.37
N LEU A 564 -7.32 -0.83 -50.62
CA LEU A 564 -6.18 0.01 -51.00
C LEU A 564 -6.66 1.10 -51.97
N PRO A 565 -7.19 2.23 -51.48
CA PRO A 565 -7.72 3.30 -52.33
C PRO A 565 -6.64 4.06 -53.12
N GLY A 566 -5.35 3.78 -52.88
CA GLY A 566 -4.19 4.33 -53.60
C GLY A 566 -2.91 3.56 -53.28
N ASP A 567 -1.79 3.91 -53.92
CA ASP A 567 -0.52 3.17 -53.84
C ASP A 567 0.13 3.15 -52.44
N ASP A 568 -0.21 4.11 -51.57
CA ASP A 568 0.37 4.27 -50.22
C ASP A 568 -0.70 4.44 -49.12
N ARG A 569 -1.96 4.10 -49.41
CA ARG A 569 -3.11 4.30 -48.52
C ARG A 569 -3.87 3.00 -48.32
N PHE A 570 -4.44 2.85 -47.13
CA PHE A 570 -5.35 1.75 -46.83
C PHE A 570 -6.58 2.23 -46.06
N ASP A 571 -7.69 1.54 -46.28
CA ASP A 571 -8.93 1.65 -45.51
C ASP A 571 -9.35 0.25 -45.03
N VAL A 572 -9.83 0.16 -43.79
CA VAL A 572 -10.48 -1.04 -43.25
C VAL A 572 -11.81 -0.63 -42.63
N ARG A 573 -12.86 -1.36 -42.97
CA ARG A 573 -14.19 -1.19 -42.36
C ARG A 573 -14.39 -2.29 -41.32
N VAL A 574 -14.49 -1.88 -40.06
CA VAL A 574 -14.72 -2.77 -38.92
C VAL A 574 -16.19 -2.66 -38.53
N ARG A 575 -16.93 -3.77 -38.60
CA ARG A 575 -18.33 -3.78 -38.15
C ARG A 575 -18.39 -3.72 -36.64
N LEU A 576 -19.12 -2.75 -36.10
CA LEU A 576 -19.20 -2.54 -34.64
C LEU A 576 -19.90 -3.72 -33.95
N ALA A 577 -20.95 -4.27 -34.56
CA ALA A 577 -21.72 -5.40 -34.04
C ALA A 577 -20.88 -6.63 -33.68
N ASP A 578 -19.91 -6.97 -34.54
CA ASP A 578 -19.03 -8.13 -34.36
C ASP A 578 -18.24 -8.03 -33.03
N LEU A 579 -17.86 -6.81 -32.62
CA LEU A 579 -17.12 -6.57 -31.37
C LEU A 579 -18.04 -6.46 -30.15
N GLU A 580 -19.25 -5.94 -30.34
CA GLU A 580 -20.24 -5.74 -29.27
C GLU A 580 -20.89 -7.03 -28.78
N ASP A 581 -21.08 -8.00 -29.68
CA ASP A 581 -21.72 -9.29 -29.41
C ASP A 581 -20.83 -10.21 -28.56
N ILE A 582 -19.53 -9.89 -28.44
CA ILE A 582 -18.66 -10.54 -27.44
C ILE A 582 -19.02 -9.99 -26.07
N ALA A 583 -19.53 -10.88 -25.22
CA ALA A 583 -19.83 -10.58 -23.82
C ALA A 583 -18.56 -10.03 -23.13
N PRO A 584 -18.69 -8.97 -22.30
CA PRO A 584 -17.57 -8.49 -21.52
C PRO A 584 -16.97 -9.63 -20.69
N THR A 585 -15.65 -9.71 -20.61
CA THR A 585 -14.98 -10.60 -19.68
C THR A 585 -15.48 -10.27 -18.27
N PRO A 586 -16.23 -11.16 -17.59
CA PRO A 586 -16.77 -10.85 -16.28
C PRO A 586 -15.60 -10.63 -15.31
N HIS A 587 -15.69 -9.57 -14.53
CA HIS A 587 -14.70 -9.31 -13.50
C HIS A 587 -14.95 -10.22 -12.29
N LEU A 588 -14.47 -11.45 -12.38
CA LEU A 588 -14.61 -12.49 -11.35
C LEU A 588 -13.43 -12.48 -10.37
N ALA A 589 -12.79 -11.32 -10.19
CA ALA A 589 -11.74 -11.15 -9.21
C ALA A 589 -12.33 -10.48 -7.95
N PRO A 590 -11.67 -10.65 -6.79
CA PRO A 590 -12.06 -9.98 -5.55
C PRO A 590 -12.19 -8.47 -5.73
N LYS A 591 -13.04 -7.82 -4.92
CA LYS A 591 -13.28 -6.37 -4.96
C LYS A 591 -12.01 -5.50 -4.87
N GLU A 592 -10.94 -6.01 -4.26
CA GLU A 592 -9.65 -5.31 -4.15
C GLU A 592 -8.85 -5.32 -5.46
N VAL A 593 -9.17 -6.21 -6.40
CA VAL A 593 -8.52 -6.28 -7.69
C VAL A 593 -9.26 -5.37 -8.64
N GLU A 594 -8.63 -4.29 -9.09
CA GLU A 594 -9.25 -3.49 -10.15
C GLU A 594 -9.52 -4.37 -11.39
N PRO A 595 -10.68 -4.18 -12.06
CA PRO A 595 -10.95 -4.84 -13.32
C PRO A 595 -9.81 -4.65 -14.31
N PRO A 596 -9.40 -5.72 -15.03
CA PRO A 596 -8.44 -5.56 -16.10
C PRO A 596 -8.96 -4.48 -17.06
N HIS A 597 -8.06 -3.56 -17.41
CA HIS A 597 -8.40 -2.42 -18.26
C HIS A 597 -8.99 -2.82 -19.60
N GLY A 598 -10.31 -2.74 -19.70
CA GLY A 598 -11.07 -2.91 -20.92
C GLY A 598 -10.97 -4.33 -21.49
N ASP A 599 -12.05 -4.77 -22.12
CA ASP A 599 -11.91 -5.83 -23.11
C ASP A 599 -11.18 -5.26 -24.32
N ARG A 600 -9.88 -5.56 -24.38
CA ARG A 600 -8.97 -5.07 -25.42
C ARG A 600 -8.91 -6.05 -26.58
N TRP A 601 -9.05 -5.48 -27.76
CA TRP A 601 -8.84 -6.13 -29.04
C TRP A 601 -7.45 -5.80 -29.56
N GLN A 602 -6.66 -6.85 -29.81
CA GLN A 602 -5.37 -6.69 -30.45
C GLN A 602 -5.55 -6.58 -31.95
N ALA A 603 -5.10 -5.46 -32.54
CA ALA A 603 -5.18 -5.22 -33.98
C ALA A 603 -3.90 -5.69 -34.70
N ASN A 604 -4.04 -6.69 -35.57
CA ASN A 604 -2.97 -7.23 -36.39
C ASN A 604 -3.37 -7.29 -37.87
N LEU A 605 -2.53 -6.83 -38.76
CA LEU A 605 -2.64 -7.09 -40.19
C LEU A 605 -2.27 -8.54 -40.50
N VAL A 606 -3.08 -9.19 -41.33
CA VAL A 606 -2.83 -10.50 -41.93
C VAL A 606 -2.07 -10.29 -43.23
N LEU A 607 -0.87 -10.84 -43.32
CA LEU A 607 -0.06 -10.81 -44.54
C LEU A 607 -0.44 -11.96 -45.49
N PRO A 608 -0.07 -11.87 -46.79
CA PRO A 608 -0.36 -12.95 -47.77
C PRO A 608 0.22 -14.32 -47.40
N ASP A 609 1.27 -14.37 -46.58
CA ASP A 609 1.89 -15.59 -46.07
C ASP A 609 1.26 -16.11 -44.75
N GLY A 610 0.14 -15.50 -44.32
CA GLY A 610 -0.58 -15.82 -43.09
C GLY A 610 0.07 -15.27 -41.82
N LYS A 611 1.21 -14.56 -41.90
CA LYS A 611 1.84 -13.98 -40.71
C LYS A 611 1.07 -12.75 -40.24
N LEU A 612 0.99 -12.61 -38.92
CA LEU A 612 0.38 -11.46 -38.26
C LEU A 612 1.43 -10.37 -37.99
N LYS A 613 1.08 -9.11 -38.29
CA LYS A 613 1.87 -7.92 -37.97
C LYS A 613 0.99 -6.89 -37.27
N SER A 614 1.39 -6.45 -36.08
CA SER A 614 0.63 -5.43 -35.33
C SER A 614 0.44 -4.14 -36.15
N LEU A 615 -0.79 -3.64 -36.18
CA LEU A 615 -1.16 -2.40 -36.86
C LEU A 615 -0.68 -1.20 -36.04
N ALA A 616 0.07 -0.28 -36.65
CA ALA A 616 0.50 0.95 -35.98
C ALA A 616 -0.62 2.00 -35.97
N ALA A 617 -0.55 2.96 -35.07
CA ALA A 617 -1.44 4.12 -35.00
C ALA A 617 -0.63 5.39 -34.72
N ALA A 618 -1.06 6.52 -35.26
CA ALA A 618 -0.50 7.83 -34.94
C ALA A 618 -0.69 8.13 -33.43
N LEU A 619 0.33 8.69 -32.77
CA LEU A 619 0.27 8.94 -31.32
C LEU A 619 -0.74 10.04 -30.96
N ASP A 620 -1.04 10.93 -31.90
CA ASP A 620 -2.05 11.99 -31.83
C ASP A 620 -3.38 11.59 -32.46
N LEU A 621 -3.56 10.30 -32.84
CA LEU A 621 -4.84 9.77 -33.29
C LEU A 621 -5.90 10.11 -32.23
N PRO A 622 -6.89 10.97 -32.53
CA PRO A 622 -7.95 11.31 -31.60
C PRO A 622 -8.64 10.02 -31.12
N PRO A 623 -9.11 9.91 -29.88
CA PRO A 623 -9.78 8.69 -29.46
C PRO A 623 -11.10 8.53 -30.23
N GLY A 624 -11.20 7.50 -31.06
CA GLY A 624 -12.40 7.18 -31.82
C GLY A 624 -13.43 6.55 -30.95
N ARG A 625 -14.46 7.32 -30.58
CA ARG A 625 -15.53 6.89 -29.67
C ARG A 625 -16.79 6.56 -30.44
N TYR A 626 -17.19 5.30 -30.39
CA TYR A 626 -18.43 4.84 -31.00
C TYR A 626 -19.31 4.23 -29.90
N ALA A 627 -20.43 4.88 -29.62
CA ALA A 627 -21.42 4.36 -28.67
C ALA A 627 -21.93 3.00 -29.15
N SER A 628 -21.97 2.04 -28.22
CA SER A 628 -22.50 0.70 -28.50
C SER A 628 -24.01 0.72 -28.76
N ARG A 629 -24.54 -0.33 -29.40
CA ARG A 629 -26.00 -0.48 -29.63
C ARG A 629 -26.84 -0.40 -28.35
N ALA A 630 -26.33 -0.92 -27.22
CA ALA A 630 -26.99 -0.87 -25.92
C ALA A 630 -26.81 0.46 -25.17
N GLY A 631 -25.90 1.33 -25.64
CA GLY A 631 -25.64 2.65 -25.04
C GLY A 631 -24.90 2.62 -23.70
N ASP A 632 -24.48 1.44 -23.22
CA ASP A 632 -23.82 1.20 -21.94
C ASP A 632 -22.28 1.19 -22.04
N ARG A 633 -21.75 0.82 -23.22
CA ARG A 633 -20.32 0.74 -23.55
C ARG A 633 -19.95 1.65 -24.72
N GLU A 634 -18.65 1.90 -24.85
CA GLU A 634 -18.08 2.68 -25.96
C GLU A 634 -16.91 1.91 -26.57
N LEU A 635 -16.91 1.80 -27.90
CA LEU A 635 -15.76 1.32 -28.63
C LEU A 635 -14.78 2.49 -28.81
N CYS A 636 -13.57 2.33 -28.28
CA CYS A 636 -12.48 3.30 -28.33
C CYS A 636 -11.33 2.78 -29.20
N ALA A 637 -11.09 3.40 -30.36
CA ALA A 637 -9.90 3.15 -31.17
C ALA A 637 -8.83 4.21 -30.87
N SER A 638 -7.64 3.78 -30.44
CA SER A 638 -6.55 4.70 -30.06
C SER A 638 -5.18 4.05 -30.18
N ALA A 639 -4.12 4.87 -30.15
CA ALA A 639 -2.75 4.38 -30.04
C ALA A 639 -2.39 4.06 -28.58
N ASN A 640 -1.74 2.91 -28.35
CA ASN A 640 -1.12 2.61 -27.06
C ASN A 640 0.26 3.28 -26.90
N ASP A 641 0.92 3.05 -25.76
CA ASP A 641 2.24 3.62 -25.43
C ASP A 641 3.38 3.18 -26.37
N GLN A 642 3.17 2.10 -27.13
CA GLN A 642 4.10 1.62 -28.17
C GLN A 642 3.72 2.09 -29.57
N GLY A 643 2.69 2.92 -29.71
CA GLY A 643 2.16 3.40 -30.99
C GLY A 643 1.46 2.30 -31.80
N GLN A 644 0.89 1.29 -31.16
CA GLN A 644 0.06 0.27 -31.82
C GLN A 644 -1.41 0.64 -31.68
N LEU A 645 -2.22 0.31 -32.69
CA LEU A 645 -3.66 0.44 -32.59
C LEU A 645 -4.18 -0.56 -31.56
N VAL A 646 -4.99 -0.05 -30.62
CA VAL A 646 -5.79 -0.86 -29.71
C VAL A 646 -7.23 -0.40 -29.86
N VAL A 647 -8.14 -1.38 -29.90
CA VAL A 647 -9.58 -1.14 -29.85
C VAL A 647 -10.07 -1.67 -28.51
N GLU A 648 -10.74 -0.83 -27.73
CA GLU A 648 -11.23 -1.17 -26.39
C GLU A 648 -12.74 -0.96 -26.30
N LEU A 649 -13.48 -1.86 -25.66
CA LEU A 649 -14.92 -1.71 -25.46
C LEU A 649 -15.21 -1.31 -24.00
N THR A 650 -15.07 -0.01 -23.70
CA THR A 650 -15.20 0.54 -22.36
C THR A 650 -15.44 2.06 -22.41
N ARG A 651 -16.39 2.55 -21.60
CA ARG A 651 -16.63 3.98 -21.40
C ARG A 651 -15.50 4.54 -20.54
N GLN A 652 -14.70 5.51 -21.01
CA GLN A 652 -13.61 6.06 -20.18
C GLN A 652 -13.36 7.56 -20.44
N PRO A 653 -13.02 8.37 -19.42
CA PRO A 653 -12.58 9.74 -19.61
C PRO A 653 -11.14 9.78 -20.15
N ILE A 654 -10.90 10.53 -21.22
CA ILE A 654 -9.58 10.68 -21.84
C ILE A 654 -9.20 12.16 -21.85
N ALA A 655 -8.14 12.51 -21.13
CA ALA A 655 -7.51 13.82 -21.16
C ALA A 655 -6.64 13.97 -22.41
N ASP A 656 -7.00 14.94 -23.25
CA ASP A 656 -6.27 15.31 -24.47
C ASP A 656 -5.44 16.60 -24.26
N ARG A 657 -5.57 17.24 -23.08
CA ARG A 657 -4.71 18.34 -22.67
C ARG A 657 -4.53 18.35 -21.15
N VAL A 658 -3.27 18.45 -20.72
CA VAL A 658 -2.89 18.63 -19.31
C VAL A 658 -1.78 19.66 -19.26
N ALA A 659 -1.99 20.77 -18.55
CA ALA A 659 -1.04 21.88 -18.55
C ALA A 659 -1.07 22.69 -17.25
N TRP A 660 0.11 23.16 -16.85
CA TRP A 660 0.26 24.12 -15.76
C TRP A 660 -0.01 25.55 -16.24
N SER A 661 -0.72 26.30 -15.41
CA SER A 661 -0.87 27.75 -15.52
C SER A 661 0.27 28.46 -14.78
N VAL A 662 0.48 29.74 -15.10
CA VAL A 662 1.52 30.59 -14.47
C VAL A 662 1.29 30.77 -12.96
N ASP A 663 0.04 30.76 -12.52
CA ASP A 663 -0.37 30.89 -11.13
C ASP A 663 -0.20 29.58 -10.31
N GLY A 664 0.26 28.49 -10.94
CA GLY A 664 0.45 27.20 -10.27
C GLY A 664 -0.78 26.31 -10.25
N THR A 665 -1.87 26.66 -10.94
CA THR A 665 -3.01 25.76 -11.14
C THR A 665 -2.73 24.76 -12.28
N LEU A 666 -3.29 23.54 -12.16
CA LEU A 666 -3.20 22.49 -13.18
C LEU A 666 -4.55 22.34 -13.88
N THR A 667 -4.57 22.57 -15.19
CA THR A 667 -5.76 22.34 -16.02
C THR A 667 -5.72 20.92 -16.61
N VAL A 668 -6.82 20.18 -16.44
CA VAL A 668 -7.07 18.87 -17.06
C VAL A 668 -8.31 18.99 -17.94
N GLU A 669 -8.11 18.83 -19.25
CA GLU A 669 -9.16 18.91 -20.27
C GLU A 669 -9.21 17.61 -21.07
N GLY A 670 -10.42 17.18 -21.42
CA GLY A 670 -10.60 15.93 -22.14
C GLY A 670 -12.02 15.69 -22.63
N THR A 671 -12.25 14.46 -23.08
CA THR A 671 -13.54 13.98 -23.59
C THR A 671 -14.13 12.93 -22.68
N VAL A 672 -15.46 12.96 -22.53
CA VAL A 672 -16.26 11.94 -21.85
C VAL A 672 -17.68 11.91 -22.46
N SER A 673 -18.16 10.73 -22.83
CA SER A 673 -19.42 10.57 -23.57
C SER A 673 -20.55 9.96 -22.74
N GLY A 674 -21.79 10.17 -23.18
CA GLY A 674 -23.06 9.66 -22.61
C GLY A 674 -23.75 10.55 -21.55
N ALA A 675 -25.03 10.25 -21.28
CA ALA A 675 -25.83 10.85 -20.20
C ALA A 675 -25.30 10.45 -18.80
N GLY A 676 -25.57 11.26 -17.77
CA GLY A 676 -25.18 11.00 -16.37
C GLY A 676 -24.05 11.89 -15.81
N TRP A 677 -23.12 12.35 -16.66
CA TRP A 677 -21.98 13.20 -16.22
C TRP A 677 -22.29 14.69 -16.04
N ASP A 678 -23.56 15.08 -15.90
CA ASP A 678 -23.94 16.50 -15.82
C ASP A 678 -23.49 17.16 -14.51
N THR A 679 -23.31 16.34 -13.47
CA THR A 679 -22.80 16.73 -12.16
C THR A 679 -21.40 16.13 -11.89
N ALA A 680 -20.60 15.87 -12.93
CA ALA A 680 -19.31 15.20 -12.75
C ALA A 680 -18.35 15.98 -11.84
N GLU A 681 -17.49 15.25 -11.12
CA GLU A 681 -16.36 15.81 -10.40
C GLU A 681 -15.08 15.02 -10.67
N LEU A 682 -13.94 15.72 -10.67
CA LEU A 682 -12.61 15.13 -10.76
C LEU A 682 -12.15 14.79 -9.34
N VAL A 683 -11.83 13.53 -9.11
CA VAL A 683 -11.36 13.01 -7.83
C VAL A 683 -9.87 12.68 -7.93
N LEU A 684 -9.07 13.29 -7.08
CA LEU A 684 -7.67 12.94 -6.90
C LEU A 684 -7.54 12.01 -5.69
N ARG A 685 -7.13 10.76 -5.91
CA ARG A 685 -7.00 9.74 -4.85
C ARG A 685 -5.54 9.45 -4.49
N HIS A 686 -5.21 9.52 -3.21
CA HIS A 686 -3.86 9.29 -2.72
C HIS A 686 -3.50 7.80 -2.61
N SER A 687 -2.45 7.40 -3.32
CA SER A 687 -2.00 6.01 -3.49
C SER A 687 -1.63 5.21 -2.23
N GLY A 688 -1.39 5.87 -1.10
CA GLY A 688 -0.89 5.23 0.12
C GLY A 688 -1.68 5.53 1.39
N ARG A 689 -2.71 6.36 1.31
CA ARG A 689 -3.53 6.79 2.45
C ARG A 689 -5.03 6.67 2.21
N ASP A 690 -5.44 6.39 0.97
CA ASP A 690 -6.86 6.30 0.61
C ASP A 690 -7.61 7.60 1.00
N GLU A 691 -6.94 8.74 0.76
CA GLU A 691 -7.50 10.10 0.90
C GLU A 691 -7.93 10.60 -0.49
N GLU A 692 -9.01 11.36 -0.57
CA GLU A 692 -9.51 11.95 -1.82
C GLU A 692 -9.61 13.47 -1.72
N VAL A 693 -9.34 14.15 -2.84
CA VAL A 693 -9.63 15.57 -3.04
C VAL A 693 -10.50 15.70 -4.28
N THR A 694 -11.67 16.32 -4.14
CA THR A 694 -12.60 16.55 -5.24
C THR A 694 -12.41 17.93 -5.83
N VAL A 695 -12.53 18.03 -7.15
CA VAL A 695 -12.39 19.25 -7.93
C VAL A 695 -13.60 19.35 -8.86
N PRO A 696 -14.31 20.49 -8.88
CA PRO A 696 -15.47 20.67 -9.74
C PRO A 696 -15.07 20.59 -11.22
N VAL A 697 -15.99 20.11 -12.06
CA VAL A 697 -15.79 19.94 -13.50
C VAL A 697 -16.77 20.80 -14.27
N GLU A 698 -16.26 21.58 -15.21
CA GLU A 698 -17.05 22.30 -16.21
C GLU A 698 -17.31 21.37 -17.42
N ARG A 699 -18.58 21.25 -17.84
CA ARG A 699 -18.98 20.42 -18.99
C ARG A 699 -19.40 21.29 -20.19
N SER A 700 -18.90 20.98 -21.38
CA SER A 700 -19.40 21.55 -22.64
C SER A 700 -19.29 20.54 -23.79
N ALA A 701 -20.40 20.27 -24.50
CA ALA A 701 -20.44 19.44 -25.72
C ALA A 701 -19.65 18.10 -25.66
N GLY A 702 -19.78 17.34 -24.57
CA GLY A 702 -19.07 16.05 -24.39
C GLY A 702 -17.59 16.18 -23.98
N ARG A 703 -17.14 17.40 -23.65
CA ARG A 703 -15.84 17.67 -23.04
C ARG A 703 -15.99 18.00 -21.56
N PHE A 704 -14.94 17.68 -20.81
CA PHE A 704 -14.80 18.03 -19.41
C PHE A 704 -13.56 18.92 -19.22
N ARG A 705 -13.64 19.84 -18.26
CA ARG A 705 -12.54 20.70 -17.85
C ARG A 705 -12.51 20.79 -16.33
N ALA A 706 -11.35 20.53 -15.74
CA ALA A 706 -11.11 20.66 -14.30
C ALA A 706 -9.86 21.50 -14.05
N VAL A 707 -9.92 22.38 -13.04
CA VAL A 707 -8.78 23.21 -12.61
C VAL A 707 -8.41 22.83 -11.18
N VAL A 708 -7.27 22.16 -11.03
CA VAL A 708 -6.74 21.74 -9.74
C VAL A 708 -5.84 22.84 -9.19
N ALA A 709 -6.09 23.29 -7.97
CA ALA A 709 -5.20 24.18 -7.22
C ALA A 709 -4.47 23.38 -6.13
N PRO A 710 -3.25 22.85 -6.41
CA PRO A 710 -2.60 21.91 -5.51
C PRO A 710 -1.81 22.56 -4.35
N GLY A 711 -1.67 23.89 -4.36
CA GLY A 711 -0.93 24.68 -3.37
C GLY A 711 -1.59 24.76 -1.98
N GLY A 712 -0.98 25.52 -1.07
CA GLY A 712 -1.54 25.82 0.25
C GLY A 712 -1.77 24.62 1.18
N GLY A 713 -1.13 23.47 0.90
CA GLY A 713 -1.38 22.23 1.66
C GLY A 713 -2.63 21.46 1.22
N ALA A 714 -3.24 21.78 0.07
CA ALA A 714 -4.39 21.03 -0.44
C ALA A 714 -4.05 19.54 -0.70
N LEU A 715 -2.84 19.27 -1.20
CA LEU A 715 -2.35 17.91 -1.45
C LEU A 715 -1.14 17.58 -0.57
N ARG A 716 -1.24 16.49 0.18
CA ARG A 716 -0.11 15.87 0.90
C ARG A 716 0.95 15.32 -0.05
N GLU A 717 2.18 15.22 0.44
CA GLU A 717 3.30 14.54 -0.23
C GLU A 717 2.90 13.12 -0.62
N GLY A 718 3.07 12.80 -1.90
CA GLY A 718 2.80 11.49 -2.46
C GLY A 718 2.13 11.54 -3.82
N ARG A 719 1.57 10.41 -4.22
CA ARG A 719 1.02 10.17 -5.56
C ARG A 719 -0.50 10.20 -5.54
N TRP A 720 -1.08 11.03 -6.39
CA TRP A 720 -2.50 11.28 -6.54
C TRP A 720 -2.99 10.85 -7.92
N TYR A 721 -3.88 9.85 -7.97
CA TYR A 721 -4.47 9.34 -9.21
C TYR A 721 -5.78 10.05 -9.52
N ALA A 722 -5.97 10.45 -10.78
CA ALA A 722 -7.18 11.15 -11.20
C ALA A 722 -8.27 10.18 -11.65
N PHE A 723 -9.49 10.40 -11.14
CA PHE A 723 -10.72 9.71 -11.51
C PHE A 723 -11.82 10.73 -11.82
N LEU A 724 -12.77 10.39 -12.67
CA LEU A 724 -13.98 11.16 -12.91
C LEU A 724 -15.18 10.37 -12.35
N ARG A 725 -16.01 10.96 -11.50
CA ARG A 725 -17.24 10.35 -10.98
C ARG A 725 -18.44 11.29 -11.09
N GLU A 726 -19.66 10.76 -11.06
CA GLU A 726 -20.88 11.58 -10.95
C GLU A 726 -21.05 12.06 -9.50
N ALA A 727 -21.30 13.36 -9.28
CA ALA A 727 -21.53 13.85 -7.93
C ALA A 727 -22.88 13.37 -7.39
N GLY A 728 -22.87 12.80 -6.19
CA GLY A 728 -24.09 12.42 -5.46
C GLY A 728 -24.80 11.15 -5.96
N GLY A 729 -24.17 10.31 -6.79
CA GLY A 729 -24.77 9.08 -7.31
C GLY A 729 -25.34 8.19 -6.21
N ALA A 730 -26.65 7.93 -6.28
CA ALA A 730 -27.31 6.99 -5.40
C ALA A 730 -26.85 5.57 -5.73
N GLY A 731 -26.11 4.93 -4.82
CA GLY A 731 -26.13 3.48 -4.72
C GLY A 731 -27.57 3.07 -4.52
N GLY A 732 -28.24 2.70 -5.61
CA GLY A 732 -29.54 2.05 -5.51
C GLY A 732 -29.32 0.81 -4.65
N ALA A 733 -30.13 0.64 -3.61
CA ALA A 733 -30.30 -0.64 -2.96
C ALA A 733 -30.38 -1.69 -4.07
N ALA A 734 -29.46 -2.66 -4.06
CA ALA A 734 -29.63 -3.86 -4.84
C ALA A 734 -31.01 -4.40 -4.48
N SER A 735 -31.98 -4.25 -5.38
CA SER A 735 -33.26 -4.90 -5.23
C SER A 735 -32.96 -6.38 -5.14
N ALA A 736 -33.19 -6.97 -3.97
CA ALA A 736 -33.23 -8.41 -3.80
C ALA A 736 -34.31 -8.96 -4.74
N GLY A 737 -33.92 -9.36 -5.95
CA GLY A 737 -34.85 -9.80 -6.98
C GLY A 737 -34.25 -9.77 -8.38
N SER A 738 -34.08 -10.96 -8.95
CA SER A 738 -33.60 -11.29 -10.30
C SER A 738 -32.07 -11.29 -10.49
N GLY A 739 -31.53 -12.50 -10.60
CA GLY A 739 -30.15 -12.73 -10.97
C GLY A 739 -29.90 -12.34 -12.42
N THR A 740 -29.15 -11.26 -12.62
CA THR A 740 -28.16 -11.02 -13.68
C THR A 740 -27.70 -9.57 -13.52
N ALA A 741 -26.73 -9.32 -12.64
CA ALA A 741 -26.11 -7.99 -12.49
C ALA A 741 -24.58 -8.14 -12.52
N ALA A 742 -24.02 -8.17 -13.73
CA ALA A 742 -22.57 -8.11 -13.95
C ALA A 742 -22.13 -6.75 -14.53
N HIS A 743 -22.97 -5.71 -14.52
CA HIS A 743 -22.64 -4.40 -15.10
C HIS A 743 -22.86 -3.29 -14.06
N GLY A 744 -21.75 -2.69 -13.60
CA GLY A 744 -21.75 -1.32 -13.08
C GLY A 744 -21.62 -1.12 -11.57
N SER A 745 -20.59 -1.66 -10.90
CA SER A 745 -20.21 -1.20 -9.54
C SER A 745 -19.37 0.11 -9.54
N HIS A 746 -19.18 0.75 -10.71
CA HIS A 746 -18.31 1.93 -10.85
C HIS A 746 -18.92 3.25 -10.37
N GLY A 747 -20.16 3.25 -9.90
CA GLY A 747 -20.84 4.47 -9.44
C GLY A 747 -20.14 5.16 -8.27
N GLU A 748 -19.56 4.41 -7.33
CA GLU A 748 -18.93 4.98 -6.13
C GLU A 748 -17.44 5.35 -6.32
N ASP A 749 -16.69 4.53 -7.07
CA ASP A 749 -15.22 4.65 -7.16
C ASP A 749 -14.71 5.57 -8.27
N GLY A 750 -15.57 5.97 -9.22
CA GLY A 750 -15.21 6.79 -10.37
C GLY A 750 -14.36 6.05 -11.43
N MET A 751 -14.26 6.65 -12.61
CA MET A 751 -13.49 6.10 -13.74
C MET A 751 -12.12 6.75 -13.84
N PRO A 752 -11.01 5.99 -13.97
CA PRO A 752 -9.67 6.59 -14.06
C PRO A 752 -9.55 7.48 -15.30
N VAL A 753 -8.97 8.67 -15.11
CA VAL A 753 -8.67 9.59 -16.22
C VAL A 753 -7.43 9.10 -16.95
N ARG A 754 -7.61 8.71 -18.21
CA ARG A 754 -6.53 8.29 -19.10
C ARG A 754 -6.01 9.45 -19.93
N LEU A 755 -4.82 9.27 -20.48
CA LEU A 755 -4.10 10.27 -21.26
C LEU A 755 -4.05 9.85 -22.73
N LEU A 756 -4.31 10.80 -23.62
CA LEU A 756 -3.98 10.63 -25.02
C LEU A 756 -2.47 10.33 -25.18
N ALA A 757 -2.10 9.47 -26.13
CA ALA A 757 -0.70 9.06 -26.30
C ALA A 757 0.23 10.23 -26.64
N SER A 758 -0.26 11.25 -27.37
CA SER A 758 0.47 12.49 -27.66
C SER A 758 0.73 13.34 -26.40
N VAL A 759 -0.24 13.45 -25.48
CA VAL A 759 -0.06 14.12 -24.18
C VAL A 759 0.96 13.34 -23.34
N SER A 760 0.81 12.02 -23.28
CA SER A 760 1.70 11.12 -22.54
C SER A 760 3.15 11.18 -22.99
N ALA A 761 3.42 11.54 -24.24
CA ALA A 761 4.77 11.69 -24.78
C ALA A 761 5.48 12.96 -24.30
N GLY A 762 4.73 13.97 -23.82
CA GLY A 762 5.26 15.22 -23.26
C GLY A 762 5.58 15.18 -21.76
N PHE A 763 5.32 14.05 -21.09
CA PHE A 763 5.52 13.89 -19.65
C PHE A 763 6.93 13.38 -19.30
N PRO A 764 7.44 13.69 -18.09
CA PRO A 764 6.77 14.40 -16.99
C PRO A 764 6.73 15.94 -17.14
N LEU A 765 5.73 16.59 -16.53
CA LEU A 765 5.67 18.06 -16.40
C LEU A 765 5.93 18.46 -14.94
N HIS A 766 6.78 19.46 -14.71
CA HIS A 766 7.14 19.93 -13.37
C HIS A 766 6.64 21.37 -13.14
N GLN A 767 6.17 21.66 -11.92
CA GLN A 767 5.84 23.02 -11.47
C GLN A 767 6.13 23.16 -9.98
N THR A 768 6.57 24.34 -9.55
CA THR A 768 6.73 24.65 -8.12
C THR A 768 5.64 25.60 -7.66
N VAL A 769 4.89 25.23 -6.63
CA VAL A 769 3.82 26.04 -6.02
C VAL A 769 4.07 26.09 -4.51
N ASP A 770 4.07 27.27 -3.92
CA ASP A 770 4.35 27.49 -2.49
C ASP A 770 5.60 26.77 -1.95
N GLY A 771 6.66 26.76 -2.76
CA GLY A 771 7.93 26.10 -2.44
C GLY A 771 7.94 24.57 -2.56
N ARG A 772 6.82 23.95 -2.95
CA ARG A 772 6.69 22.51 -3.19
C ARG A 772 6.75 22.19 -4.69
N GLU A 773 7.51 21.16 -5.04
CA GLU A 773 7.62 20.63 -6.41
C GLU A 773 6.47 19.65 -6.70
N PHE A 774 5.68 19.91 -7.73
CA PHE A 774 4.64 19.03 -8.25
C PHE A 774 5.07 18.45 -9.59
N THR A 775 4.78 17.18 -9.82
CA THR A 775 5.09 16.47 -11.07
C THR A 775 3.83 15.82 -11.63
N VAL A 776 3.43 16.20 -12.84
CA VAL A 776 2.41 15.48 -13.60
C VAL A 776 3.10 14.39 -14.40
N ASP A 777 2.62 13.17 -14.26
CA ASP A 777 3.16 11.99 -14.91
C ASP A 777 2.03 11.00 -15.26
N ARG A 778 2.40 9.82 -15.75
CA ARG A 778 1.52 8.69 -16.02
C ARG A 778 1.97 7.43 -15.31
N ARG A 779 1.01 6.56 -14.96
CA ARG A 779 1.29 5.22 -14.45
C ARG A 779 0.29 4.20 -15.00
N PHE A 780 0.64 2.92 -14.89
CA PHE A 780 -0.19 1.80 -15.34
C PHE A 780 -0.58 1.92 -16.82
N GLY A 781 0.36 2.39 -17.65
CA GLY A 781 0.14 2.73 -19.05
C GLY A 781 -0.05 4.23 -19.21
N ASP A 782 -1.30 4.67 -19.19
CA ASP A 782 -1.73 6.02 -19.56
C ASP A 782 -2.65 6.68 -18.51
N ARG A 783 -2.71 6.18 -17.27
CA ARG A 783 -3.48 6.86 -16.21
C ARG A 783 -2.75 8.12 -15.76
N LEU A 784 -3.50 9.22 -15.64
CA LEU A 784 -3.01 10.50 -15.13
C LEU A 784 -2.61 10.38 -13.65
N LEU A 785 -1.40 10.84 -13.33
CA LEU A 785 -0.82 10.90 -12.01
C LEU A 785 -0.33 12.32 -11.72
N LEU A 786 -0.71 12.87 -10.56
CA LEU A 786 -0.10 14.07 -9.98
C LEU A 786 0.71 13.65 -8.75
N GLU A 787 2.03 13.85 -8.78
CA GLU A 787 2.91 13.62 -7.64
C GLU A 787 3.18 14.96 -6.93
N ALA A 788 2.74 15.07 -5.68
CA ALA A 788 3.09 16.15 -4.78
C ALA A 788 4.42 15.80 -4.10
N GLY A 789 5.48 16.54 -4.43
CA GLY A 789 6.80 16.32 -3.85
C GLY A 789 6.90 16.79 -2.40
N SER A 790 8.07 16.52 -1.80
CA SER A 790 8.37 16.93 -0.43
C SER A 790 8.58 18.44 -0.32
N VAL A 791 8.09 19.02 0.78
CA VAL A 791 8.29 20.42 1.17
C VAL A 791 9.71 20.70 1.68
N LEU A 792 10.42 19.65 2.11
CA LEU A 792 11.80 19.74 2.55
C LEU A 792 12.72 20.15 1.39
N ALA A 793 13.79 20.89 1.68
CA ALA A 793 14.80 21.19 0.67
C ALA A 793 15.52 19.90 0.25
N ARG A 794 16.04 19.82 -0.99
CA ARG A 794 16.77 18.61 -1.46
C ARG A 794 17.89 18.20 -0.51
N GLY A 795 18.58 19.16 0.12
CA GLY A 795 19.62 18.94 1.13
C GLY A 795 19.14 18.35 2.47
N GLU A 796 17.84 18.19 2.64
CA GLU A 796 17.19 17.67 3.86
C GLU A 796 16.47 16.34 3.59
N ARG A 797 16.15 16.04 2.32
CA ARG A 797 15.40 14.84 1.92
C ARG A 797 16.23 13.56 2.07
N GLY A 798 15.55 12.49 2.48
CA GLY A 798 16.05 11.12 2.52
C GLY A 798 16.86 10.75 3.78
N ALA A 799 16.98 9.45 4.02
CA ALA A 799 17.53 8.89 5.26
C ALA A 799 18.95 9.38 5.60
N TYR A 800 19.85 9.47 4.61
CA TYR A 800 21.22 9.97 4.81
C TYR A 800 21.24 11.42 5.32
N ARG A 801 20.45 12.31 4.71
CA ARG A 801 20.48 13.74 5.05
C ARG A 801 19.78 14.00 6.37
N GLN A 802 18.65 13.34 6.63
CA GLN A 802 18.03 13.31 7.95
C GLN A 802 18.99 12.81 9.04
N HIS A 803 19.74 11.75 8.75
CA HIS A 803 20.79 11.28 9.66
C HIS A 803 21.86 12.35 9.90
N ARG A 804 22.36 13.03 8.85
CA ARG A 804 23.34 14.13 8.98
C ARG A 804 22.79 15.34 9.74
N LEU A 805 21.53 15.68 9.55
CA LEU A 805 20.87 16.74 10.31
C LEU A 805 20.83 16.37 11.80
N ARG A 806 20.46 15.13 12.11
CA ARG A 806 20.43 14.61 13.48
C ARG A 806 21.80 14.49 14.14
N THR A 807 22.82 13.97 13.44
CA THR A 807 24.11 13.61 14.05
C THR A 807 25.21 14.66 13.89
N ALA A 808 25.03 15.66 13.02
CA ALA A 808 26.01 16.73 12.83
C ALA A 808 25.39 18.13 12.95
N HIS A 809 24.25 18.40 12.31
CA HIS A 809 23.63 19.73 12.36
C HIS A 809 23.09 20.04 13.75
N TYR A 810 22.23 19.18 14.31
CA TYR A 810 21.62 19.36 15.62
C TYR A 810 22.65 19.53 16.76
N PRO A 811 23.68 18.67 16.91
CA PRO A 811 24.73 18.88 17.92
C PRO A 811 25.47 20.21 17.75
N ARG A 812 25.71 20.66 16.51
CA ARG A 812 26.32 21.97 16.24
C ARG A 812 25.40 23.12 16.65
N GLN A 813 24.08 22.98 16.48
CA GLN A 813 23.13 24.01 16.92
C GLN A 813 22.99 24.06 18.44
N ARG A 814 23.16 22.93 19.14
CA ARG A 814 23.11 22.89 20.62
C ARG A 814 24.21 23.71 21.29
N THR A 815 25.35 23.94 20.61
CA THR A 815 26.45 24.77 21.14
C THR A 815 26.18 26.27 20.98
N GLN A 816 25.13 26.66 20.26
CA GLN A 816 24.74 28.06 20.08
C GLN A 816 23.87 28.54 21.25
N GLN A 817 23.78 29.87 21.40
CA GLN A 817 22.94 30.50 22.42
C GLN A 817 21.47 30.11 22.24
N LEU A 818 20.80 29.87 23.39
CA LEU A 818 19.35 29.74 23.47
C LEU A 818 18.66 30.98 22.90
N ARG A 819 17.60 30.77 22.12
CA ARG A 819 16.70 31.81 21.58
C ARG A 819 15.52 31.97 22.52
N ASP A 820 15.12 33.22 22.75
CA ASP A 820 13.89 33.51 23.49
C ASP A 820 12.67 33.28 22.59
N ALA A 821 12.37 32.00 22.41
CA ALA A 821 11.37 31.51 21.48
C ALA A 821 10.63 30.32 22.11
N VAL A 822 9.38 30.14 21.71
CA VAL A 822 8.55 28.98 22.06
C VAL A 822 8.31 28.15 20.80
N LEU A 823 8.66 26.86 20.86
CA LEU A 823 8.35 25.89 19.82
C LEU A 823 7.10 25.09 20.21
N TYR A 824 6.06 25.18 19.40
CA TYR A 824 4.81 24.47 19.59
C TYR A 824 4.71 23.31 18.60
N PHE A 825 4.41 22.11 19.09
CA PHE A 825 3.99 21.00 18.25
C PHE A 825 2.48 21.06 18.02
N ASP A 826 2.03 20.58 16.86
CA ASP A 826 0.63 20.69 16.46
C ASP A 826 -0.32 19.98 17.45
N GLY A 827 -1.47 20.60 17.72
CA GLY A 827 -2.49 20.11 18.65
C GLY A 827 -3.29 21.22 19.35
N ASP A 828 -4.50 20.88 19.81
CA ASP A 828 -5.42 21.85 20.44
C ASP A 828 -4.84 22.47 21.74
N SER A 829 -4.24 21.67 22.63
CA SER A 829 -3.70 22.19 23.90
C SER A 829 -2.47 23.09 23.71
N PRO A 830 -1.46 22.73 22.89
CA PRO A 830 -0.40 23.66 22.49
C PRO A 830 -0.93 24.95 21.87
N ARG A 831 -2.03 24.89 21.10
CA ARG A 831 -2.64 26.07 20.47
C ARG A 831 -3.27 26.98 21.51
N ALA A 832 -4.01 26.44 22.47
CA ALA A 832 -4.59 27.23 23.56
C ALA A 832 -3.50 27.95 24.38
N VAL A 833 -2.38 27.27 24.66
CA VAL A 833 -1.22 27.89 25.35
C VAL A 833 -0.61 29.01 24.51
N HIS A 834 -0.46 28.81 23.19
CA HIS A 834 0.00 29.86 22.27
C HIS A 834 -0.94 31.07 22.28
N GLU A 835 -2.24 30.85 22.12
CA GLU A 835 -3.27 31.90 22.09
C GLU A 835 -3.26 32.71 23.40
N GLU A 836 -3.09 32.05 24.55
CA GLU A 836 -3.00 32.71 25.85
C GLU A 836 -1.74 33.59 25.98
N LEU A 837 -0.58 33.13 25.51
CA LEU A 837 0.65 33.92 25.52
C LEU A 837 0.56 35.15 24.60
N VAL A 838 -0.04 34.99 23.42
CA VAL A 838 -0.31 36.10 22.49
C VAL A 838 -1.29 37.10 23.10
N ARG A 839 -2.37 36.60 23.74
CA ARG A 839 -3.36 37.44 24.42
C ARG A 839 -2.74 38.28 25.55
N ARG A 840 -1.74 37.74 26.26
CA ARG A 840 -0.99 38.45 27.30
C ARG A 840 0.05 39.45 26.75
N GLY A 841 0.30 39.47 25.44
CA GLY A 841 1.31 40.33 24.83
C GLY A 841 2.74 39.95 25.22
N VAL A 842 3.01 38.66 25.42
CA VAL A 842 4.36 38.18 25.76
C VAL A 842 5.28 38.34 24.55
N ASP A 843 6.34 39.15 24.68
CA ASP A 843 7.30 39.43 23.61
C ASP A 843 8.33 38.29 23.44
N VAL A 844 7.89 37.21 22.78
CA VAL A 844 8.74 36.05 22.42
C VAL A 844 8.48 35.64 20.98
N GLU A 845 9.45 34.98 20.36
CA GLU A 845 9.24 34.40 19.02
C GLU A 845 8.38 33.12 19.13
N HIS A 846 7.27 33.05 18.38
CA HIS A 846 6.40 31.88 18.33
C HIS A 846 6.69 31.04 17.08
N LEU A 847 7.14 29.80 17.27
CA LEU A 847 7.42 28.84 16.20
C LEU A 847 6.43 27.68 16.25
N TRP A 848 5.77 27.39 15.14
CA TRP A 848 4.79 26.30 15.06
C TRP A 848 5.30 25.19 14.16
N VAL A 849 5.39 23.96 14.66
CA VAL A 849 5.78 22.82 13.84
C VAL A 849 4.67 22.52 12.84
N THR A 850 5.01 22.49 11.56
CA THR A 850 4.10 22.10 10.48
C THR A 850 4.46 20.73 9.94
N GLN A 851 3.45 19.96 9.53
CA GLN A 851 3.64 18.69 8.85
C GLN A 851 3.13 18.77 7.42
N ASP A 852 4.04 18.70 6.47
CA ASP A 852 3.79 18.63 5.04
C ASP A 852 2.88 19.77 4.54
N GLN A 853 3.06 21.00 5.08
CA GLN A 853 2.19 22.16 4.86
C GLN A 853 0.69 21.93 5.20
N GLN A 854 0.33 20.84 5.87
CA GLN A 854 -1.06 20.49 6.20
C GLN A 854 -1.56 21.21 7.45
N THR A 855 -0.64 21.65 8.29
CA THR A 855 -0.94 22.32 9.55
C THR A 855 -1.26 23.79 9.31
N ARG A 856 -2.45 24.24 9.73
CA ARG A 856 -2.82 25.65 9.71
C ARG A 856 -2.10 26.39 10.84
N VAL A 857 -1.05 27.15 10.50
CA VAL A 857 -0.27 27.93 11.47
C VAL A 857 -1.15 28.99 12.16
N PRO A 858 -1.19 29.06 13.51
CA PRO A 858 -1.91 30.12 14.22
C PRO A 858 -1.39 31.52 13.87
N ALA A 859 -2.28 32.51 13.87
CA ALA A 859 -1.88 33.91 13.71
C ALA A 859 -0.87 34.32 14.79
N GLY A 860 0.19 35.04 14.41
CA GLY A 860 1.29 35.42 15.31
C GLY A 860 2.43 34.41 15.41
N ALA A 861 2.25 33.17 14.91
CA ALA A 861 3.33 32.18 14.84
C ALA A 861 3.94 32.07 13.44
N ARG A 862 5.19 31.62 13.39
CA ARG A 862 5.90 31.26 12.15
C ARG A 862 5.99 29.74 12.02
N GLY A 863 5.54 29.20 10.89
CA GLY A 863 5.65 27.78 10.57
C GLY A 863 7.11 27.31 10.45
N VAL A 864 7.40 26.13 10.98
CA VAL A 864 8.68 25.43 10.86
C VAL A 864 8.40 23.98 10.50
N GLU A 865 8.79 23.60 9.29
CA GLU A 865 8.48 22.29 8.75
C GLU A 865 9.23 21.17 9.48
N GLU A 866 8.50 20.16 9.96
CA GLU A 866 9.09 19.01 10.66
C GLU A 866 10.16 18.36 9.79
N HIS A 867 11.27 17.90 10.39
CA HIS A 867 12.43 17.33 9.71
C HIS A 867 13.26 18.30 8.84
N SER A 868 12.90 19.59 8.74
CA SER A 868 13.78 20.60 8.13
C SER A 868 14.97 20.95 9.02
N ALA A 869 16.03 21.54 8.46
CA ALA A 869 17.15 22.05 9.24
C ALA A 869 16.70 23.11 10.27
N ALA A 870 15.69 23.92 9.92
CA ALA A 870 15.10 24.91 10.82
C ALA A 870 14.40 24.25 12.02
N TRP A 871 13.76 23.08 11.83
CA TRP A 871 13.16 22.32 12.93
C TRP A 871 14.21 21.74 13.89
N TYR A 872 15.30 21.17 13.35
CA TYR A 872 16.43 20.72 14.19
C TYR A 872 17.07 21.89 14.95
N GLU A 873 17.19 23.06 14.34
CA GLU A 873 17.65 24.26 15.03
C GLU A 873 16.67 24.69 16.14
N ALA A 874 15.36 24.72 15.85
CA ALA A 874 14.33 25.11 16.81
C ALA A 874 14.35 24.21 18.05
N LEU A 875 14.43 22.89 17.85
CA LEU A 875 14.60 21.92 18.95
C LEU A 875 15.86 22.22 19.79
N ALA A 876 16.99 22.50 19.15
CA ALA A 876 18.25 22.76 19.85
C ALA A 876 18.28 24.12 20.58
N ARG A 877 17.53 25.12 20.11
CA ARG A 877 17.72 26.51 20.48
C ARG A 877 16.55 27.18 21.18
N CYS A 878 15.30 26.74 21.03
CA CYS A 878 14.19 27.37 21.73
C CYS A 878 14.29 27.14 23.23
N ARG A 879 14.14 28.20 24.04
CA ARG A 879 14.05 28.09 25.50
C ARG A 879 12.83 27.31 25.96
N ARG A 880 11.75 27.33 25.19
CA ARG A 880 10.47 26.78 25.60
C ARG A 880 9.93 25.86 24.51
N ILE A 881 9.43 24.69 24.89
CA ILE A 881 8.80 23.74 23.98
C ILE A 881 7.48 23.29 24.59
N VAL A 882 6.41 23.32 23.79
CA VAL A 882 5.08 22.84 24.17
C VAL A 882 4.67 21.74 23.20
N THR A 883 4.34 20.56 23.71
CA THR A 883 3.95 19.40 22.90
C THR A 883 2.79 18.64 23.54
N ALA A 884 2.01 17.91 22.74
CA ALA A 884 0.96 16.99 23.18
C ALA A 884 1.32 15.51 22.96
N GLY A 885 2.48 15.25 22.34
CA GLY A 885 2.99 13.91 22.05
C GLY A 885 4.49 13.79 22.33
N HIS A 886 5.06 12.61 22.09
CA HIS A 886 6.49 12.37 22.30
C HIS A 886 7.36 13.23 21.37
N LEU A 887 8.44 13.79 21.91
CA LEU A 887 9.49 14.41 21.11
C LEU A 887 10.39 13.33 20.49
N PRO A 888 11.20 13.66 19.47
CA PRO A 888 12.10 12.69 18.86
C PRO A 888 13.07 12.05 19.86
N ASP A 889 13.38 10.77 19.65
CA ASP A 889 14.22 9.96 20.55
C ASP A 889 15.66 10.49 20.76
N PHE A 890 16.17 11.26 19.81
CA PHE A 890 17.50 11.87 19.84
C PHE A 890 17.52 13.23 20.53
N PHE A 891 16.35 13.82 20.79
CA PHE A 891 16.26 15.09 21.47
C PHE A 891 16.73 14.91 22.91
N GLU A 892 17.58 15.83 23.35
CA GLU A 892 18.12 15.88 24.69
C GLU A 892 17.95 17.32 25.16
N ARG A 893 17.06 17.50 26.13
CA ARG A 893 16.84 18.78 26.78
C ARG A 893 18.16 19.28 27.39
N ARG A 894 18.50 20.55 27.16
CA ARG A 894 19.66 21.20 27.78
C ARG A 894 19.24 22.15 28.89
N ASP A 895 20.18 22.47 29.77
CA ASP A 895 19.99 23.48 30.80
C ASP A 895 19.49 24.80 30.19
N GLY A 896 18.45 25.38 30.80
CA GLY A 896 17.77 26.58 30.30
C GLY A 896 16.69 26.32 29.24
N GLN A 897 16.41 25.06 28.88
CA GLN A 897 15.19 24.69 28.17
C GLN A 897 14.12 24.16 29.12
N THR A 898 12.89 24.61 28.91
CA THR A 898 11.68 24.12 29.57
C THR A 898 10.79 23.41 28.56
N VAL A 899 10.45 22.15 28.83
CA VAL A 899 9.56 21.33 27.97
C VAL A 899 8.28 21.00 28.73
N VAL A 900 7.15 21.51 28.23
CA VAL A 900 5.82 21.20 28.74
C VAL A 900 5.14 20.17 27.84
N GLN A 901 4.85 19.01 28.42
CA GLN A 901 4.05 17.95 27.81
C GLN A 901 2.60 18.11 28.25
N THR A 902 1.75 18.59 27.35
CA THR A 902 0.31 18.77 27.61
C THR A 902 -0.50 17.47 27.55
N TRP A 903 0.08 16.41 26.99
CA TRP A 903 -0.61 15.17 26.63
C TRP A 903 -1.83 15.43 25.74
N ASN A 904 -2.65 14.41 25.47
CA ASN A 904 -3.73 14.48 24.47
C ASN A 904 -5.12 14.07 24.99
N GLY A 905 -5.29 13.97 26.30
CA GLY A 905 -6.57 13.73 26.98
C GLY A 905 -6.50 12.72 28.12
N ALA A 906 -7.57 12.61 28.88
CA ALA A 906 -7.68 11.62 29.96
C ALA A 906 -7.69 10.19 29.39
N PRO A 907 -6.86 9.26 29.91
CA PRO A 907 -6.77 7.92 29.35
C PRO A 907 -7.92 7.05 29.85
N LEU A 908 -8.79 6.60 28.94
CA LEU A 908 -9.71 5.48 29.19
C LEU A 908 -8.97 4.14 29.08
N LYS A 909 -8.30 3.96 27.94
CA LYS A 909 -7.54 2.75 27.60
C LYS A 909 -6.17 2.75 28.26
N ARG A 910 -5.65 1.54 28.53
CA ARG A 910 -4.26 1.38 28.99
C ARG A 910 -3.30 1.91 27.92
N ILE A 911 -2.26 2.58 28.38
CA ILE A 911 -1.24 3.20 27.54
C ILE A 911 0.16 2.90 28.07
N GLY A 912 1.18 3.14 27.25
CA GLY A 912 2.57 3.03 27.64
C GLY A 912 2.90 1.70 28.32
N THR A 913 3.65 1.75 29.43
CA THR A 913 4.12 0.55 30.15
C THR A 913 3.00 -0.35 30.68
N ASP A 914 1.78 0.16 30.83
CA ASP A 914 0.62 -0.65 31.25
C ASP A 914 0.08 -1.57 30.15
N LEU A 915 0.62 -1.50 28.92
CA LEU A 915 0.31 -2.41 27.81
C LEU A 915 1.15 -3.70 27.81
N THR A 916 2.16 -3.81 28.70
CA THR A 916 3.19 -4.88 28.65
C THR A 916 2.63 -6.30 28.56
N ASP A 917 1.45 -6.55 29.14
CA ASP A 917 0.82 -7.88 29.18
C ASP A 917 -0.20 -8.11 28.05
N THR A 918 -0.32 -7.17 27.10
CA THR A 918 -1.27 -7.25 25.97
C THR A 918 -0.63 -7.92 24.75
N LEU A 919 -1.45 -8.52 23.88
CA LEU A 919 -1.00 -9.20 22.67
C LEU A 919 -0.26 -8.27 21.69
N TYR A 920 -0.60 -6.98 21.69
CA TYR A 920 -0.09 -5.97 20.76
C TYR A 920 0.99 -5.06 21.38
N ALA A 921 1.53 -5.40 22.54
CA ALA A 921 2.64 -4.64 23.14
C ALA A 921 3.88 -4.64 22.24
N ASP A 922 4.29 -3.45 21.82
CA ASP A 922 5.62 -3.23 21.23
C ASP A 922 6.62 -2.98 22.36
N HIS A 923 7.23 -4.04 22.88
CA HIS A 923 8.22 -3.92 23.96
C HIS A 923 9.41 -3.05 23.57
N GLY A 924 9.74 -2.95 22.27
CA GLY A 924 10.79 -2.05 21.80
C GLY A 924 10.42 -0.57 22.01
N HIS A 925 9.15 -0.21 21.80
CA HIS A 925 8.64 1.12 22.13
C HIS A 925 8.54 1.35 23.65
N LEU A 926 8.09 0.35 24.41
CA LEU A 926 7.98 0.46 25.86
C LEU A 926 9.35 0.67 26.55
N ASP A 927 10.38 -0.03 26.07
CA ASP A 927 11.76 0.06 26.58
C ASP A 927 12.35 1.49 26.45
N VAL A 928 11.86 2.31 25.51
CA VAL A 928 12.35 3.68 25.31
C VAL A 928 11.58 4.75 26.09
N LEU A 929 10.42 4.44 26.68
CA LEU A 929 9.59 5.42 27.39
C LEU A 929 10.34 6.15 28.52
N PRO A 930 11.13 5.49 29.39
CA PRO A 930 11.88 6.20 30.43
C PRO A 930 12.91 7.19 29.87
N LYS A 931 13.40 6.98 28.65
CA LYS A 931 14.29 7.93 27.97
C LYS A 931 13.51 9.13 27.43
N LEU A 932 12.34 8.87 26.83
CA LEU A 932 11.49 9.92 26.25
C LEU A 932 10.89 10.83 27.34
N SER A 933 10.43 10.26 28.45
CA SER A 933 9.81 11.02 29.54
C SER A 933 10.78 11.99 30.23
N ARG A 934 12.08 11.65 30.30
CA ARG A 934 13.15 12.54 30.80
C ARG A 934 13.34 13.81 29.98
N GLN A 935 12.78 13.87 28.77
CA GLN A 935 12.81 15.08 27.95
C GLN A 935 11.89 16.18 28.49
N TRP A 936 10.97 15.87 29.40
CA TRP A 936 9.93 16.78 29.88
C TRP A 936 10.31 17.39 31.24
N ASP A 937 9.98 18.67 31.42
CA ASP A 937 10.01 19.34 32.74
C ASP A 937 8.70 19.17 33.49
N VAL A 938 7.59 19.17 32.75
CA VAL A 938 6.24 19.10 33.29
C VAL A 938 5.37 18.24 32.40
N LEU A 939 4.58 17.37 33.01
CA LEU A 939 3.48 16.64 32.39
C LEU A 939 2.15 17.22 32.90
N VAL A 940 1.33 17.77 32.02
CA VAL A 940 0.01 18.30 32.39
C VAL A 940 -0.99 17.15 32.52
N SER A 941 -1.74 17.15 33.62
CA SER A 941 -2.83 16.22 33.88
C SER A 941 -4.18 16.90 33.69
N PRO A 942 -5.12 16.28 32.94
CA PRO A 942 -6.45 16.84 32.68
C PRO A 942 -7.39 16.75 33.89
N ASN A 943 -7.20 15.77 34.78
CA ASN A 943 -8.04 15.55 35.96
C ASN A 943 -7.29 14.71 37.00
N ARG A 944 -7.78 14.67 38.25
CA ARG A 944 -7.14 13.91 39.34
C ARG A 944 -7.12 12.40 39.11
N PHE A 945 -8.11 11.87 38.39
CA PHE A 945 -8.15 10.46 37.99
C PHE A 945 -6.96 10.08 37.10
N SER A 946 -6.58 10.95 36.16
CA SER A 946 -5.54 10.67 35.18
C SER A 946 -4.13 10.76 35.77
N THR A 947 -3.91 11.61 36.77
CA THR A 947 -2.60 11.90 37.38
C THR A 947 -1.78 10.64 37.71
N PRO A 948 -2.27 9.66 38.50
CA PRO A 948 -1.50 8.46 38.84
C PRO A 948 -1.22 7.55 37.65
N HIS A 949 -2.16 7.48 36.68
CA HIS A 949 -2.01 6.64 35.50
C HIS A 949 -0.98 7.21 34.52
N LEU A 950 -1.04 8.51 34.23
CA LEU A 950 -0.15 9.18 33.28
C LEU A 950 1.32 9.10 33.72
N GLY A 951 1.61 9.39 35.00
CA GLY A 951 2.98 9.30 35.53
C GLY A 951 3.57 7.89 35.41
N ARG A 952 2.82 6.87 35.86
CA ARG A 952 3.24 5.46 35.79
C ARG A 952 3.39 4.96 34.35
N ALA A 953 2.34 5.12 33.55
CA ALA A 953 2.25 4.54 32.22
C ALA A 953 3.27 5.14 31.24
N LEU A 954 3.59 6.43 31.39
CA LEU A 954 4.59 7.12 30.58
C LEU A 954 6.00 7.05 31.18
N ALA A 955 6.19 6.30 32.27
CA ALA A 955 7.45 6.20 33.01
C ALA A 955 8.05 7.57 33.35
N TYR A 956 7.21 8.50 33.83
CA TYR A 956 7.60 9.87 34.15
C TYR A 956 7.64 10.08 35.67
N GLU A 957 8.80 10.51 36.17
CA GLU A 957 9.07 10.69 37.60
C GLU A 957 9.13 12.19 38.00
N GLY A 958 8.86 13.11 37.07
CA GLY A 958 8.93 14.55 37.30
C GLY A 958 7.61 15.18 37.76
N GLU A 959 7.46 16.49 37.53
CA GLU A 959 6.28 17.26 37.93
C GLU A 959 5.06 16.91 37.07
N VAL A 960 4.06 16.25 37.66
CA VAL A 960 2.73 16.09 37.04
C VAL A 960 1.84 17.22 37.53
N MET A 961 1.53 18.17 36.65
CA MET A 961 0.78 19.38 36.96
C MET A 961 -0.71 19.17 36.70
N GLU A 962 -1.49 19.14 37.78
CA GLU A 962 -2.96 19.14 37.74
C GLU A 962 -3.50 20.51 37.31
N ALA A 963 -3.44 20.79 36.01
CA ALA A 963 -3.82 22.09 35.45
C ALA A 963 -5.19 22.09 34.76
N GLY A 964 -5.81 20.93 34.54
CA GLY A 964 -6.88 20.82 33.53
C GLY A 964 -6.28 20.77 32.12
N SER A 965 -7.14 20.64 31.12
CA SER A 965 -6.77 20.52 29.71
C SER A 965 -6.88 21.89 29.01
N PRO A 966 -5.77 22.51 28.55
CA PRO A 966 -5.81 23.83 27.90
C PRO A 966 -6.79 23.93 26.72
N ARG A 967 -7.03 22.84 25.98
CA ARG A 967 -8.02 22.82 24.89
C ARG A 967 -9.47 22.99 25.36
N ASN A 968 -9.78 22.67 26.61
CA ASN A 968 -11.14 22.72 27.16
C ASN A 968 -11.53 24.15 27.59
N ASP A 969 -10.58 25.09 27.65
CA ASP A 969 -10.86 26.49 28.05
C ASP A 969 -11.94 27.14 27.17
N VAL A 970 -12.08 26.73 25.91
CA VAL A 970 -13.10 27.25 24.98
C VAL A 970 -14.54 27.01 25.46
N PHE A 971 -14.80 25.96 26.25
CA PHE A 971 -16.15 25.66 26.76
C PHE A 971 -16.62 26.66 27.83
N PHE A 972 -15.68 27.39 28.43
CA PHE A 972 -15.90 28.36 29.51
C PHE A 972 -15.75 29.81 29.03
N SER A 973 -15.43 30.03 27.75
CA SER A 973 -15.23 31.36 27.19
C SER A 973 -16.56 32.11 27.00
N ASP A 974 -16.56 33.42 27.28
CA ASP A 974 -17.70 34.31 27.01
C ASP A 974 -18.04 34.41 25.51
N ASP A 975 -17.08 34.13 24.62
CA ASP A 975 -17.29 34.17 23.16
C ASP A 975 -17.66 32.81 22.56
N ARG A 976 -17.92 31.78 23.37
CA ARG A 976 -18.16 30.41 22.87
C ARG A 976 -19.31 30.32 21.86
N ASP A 977 -20.38 31.10 22.04
CA ASP A 977 -21.52 31.07 21.13
C ASP A 977 -21.15 31.67 19.76
N LYS A 978 -20.33 32.74 19.74
CA LYS A 978 -19.79 33.31 18.49
C LYS A 978 -18.84 32.34 17.79
N VAL A 979 -18.03 31.61 18.55
CA VAL A 979 -17.16 30.56 17.99
C VAL A 979 -18.01 29.45 17.37
N ALA A 980 -19.07 29.02 18.06
CA ALA A 980 -19.99 28.00 17.56
C ALA A 980 -20.69 28.44 16.25
N GLU A 981 -21.22 29.66 16.20
CA GLU A 981 -21.84 30.24 15.01
C GLU A 981 -20.86 30.31 13.83
N ARG A 982 -19.62 30.79 14.07
CA ARG A 982 -18.56 30.84 13.06
C ARG A 982 -18.27 29.45 12.50
N VAL A 983 -18.09 28.45 13.36
CA VAL A 983 -17.75 27.08 12.94
C VAL A 983 -18.91 26.43 12.19
N ARG A 984 -20.16 26.61 12.62
CA ARG A 984 -21.34 26.13 11.86
C ARG A 984 -21.41 26.78 10.47
N HIS A 985 -21.13 28.07 10.38
CA HIS A 985 -21.10 28.79 9.09
C HIS A 985 -19.94 28.31 8.19
N GLU A 986 -18.71 28.21 8.72
CA GLU A 986 -17.54 27.70 7.98
C GLU A 986 -17.76 26.26 7.47
N LEU A 987 -18.43 25.43 8.27
CA LEU A 987 -18.78 24.08 7.89
C LEU A 987 -20.05 24.01 7.04
N GLY A 988 -20.75 25.11 6.74
CA GLY A 988 -21.97 25.14 5.92
C GLY A 988 -23.15 24.34 6.50
N ILE A 989 -23.30 24.35 7.83
CA ILE A 989 -24.37 23.66 8.55
C ILE A 989 -25.59 24.60 8.64
N ALA A 990 -26.77 24.10 8.25
CA ALA A 990 -27.99 24.89 8.32
C ALA A 990 -28.40 25.13 9.80
N PRO A 991 -28.96 26.31 10.15
CA PRO A 991 -29.23 26.68 11.54
C PRO A 991 -30.17 25.73 12.29
N ASP A 992 -31.11 25.12 11.57
CA ASP A 992 -32.15 24.20 12.04
C ASP A 992 -31.68 22.75 12.21
N LYS A 993 -30.52 22.37 11.64
CA LYS A 993 -30.00 21.01 11.73
C LYS A 993 -29.33 20.75 13.06
N ARG A 994 -29.67 19.62 13.70
CA ARG A 994 -28.96 19.05 14.85
C ARG A 994 -27.62 18.45 14.43
N VAL A 995 -26.56 18.72 15.18
CA VAL A 995 -25.19 18.29 14.86
C VAL A 995 -24.83 17.04 15.67
N VAL A 996 -24.64 15.93 14.95
CA VAL A 996 -24.10 14.68 15.50
C VAL A 996 -22.62 14.61 15.18
N LEU A 997 -21.75 14.52 16.19
CA LEU A 997 -20.33 14.25 15.97
C LEU A 997 -20.04 12.77 16.22
N TYR A 998 -19.64 12.06 15.16
CA TYR A 998 -19.15 10.69 15.25
C TYR A 998 -17.63 10.66 15.28
N ALA A 999 -17.04 10.25 16.41
CA ALA A 999 -15.61 10.31 16.64
C ALA A 999 -15.02 8.99 17.20
N PRO A 1000 -14.99 7.91 16.40
CA PRO A 1000 -14.49 6.61 16.83
C PRO A 1000 -12.97 6.57 17.02
N THR A 1001 -12.52 5.67 17.89
CA THR A 1001 -11.10 5.42 18.19
C THR A 1001 -10.45 4.56 17.11
N PHE A 1002 -9.14 4.70 16.91
CA PHE A 1002 -8.41 3.76 16.04
C PHE A 1002 -8.27 2.38 16.70
N ARG A 1003 -8.09 1.35 15.87
CA ARG A 1003 -7.86 -0.02 16.33
C ARG A 1003 -6.44 -0.44 16.01
N ASP A 1004 -5.67 -0.89 17.01
CA ASP A 1004 -4.29 -1.36 16.80
C ASP A 1004 -4.19 -2.50 15.79
N HIS A 1005 -5.28 -3.24 15.69
CA HIS A 1005 -5.43 -4.43 14.92
C HIS A 1005 -5.61 -4.12 13.40
N LEU A 1006 -6.16 -2.93 13.09
CA LEU A 1006 -6.22 -2.33 11.74
C LEU A 1006 -4.91 -1.63 11.31
N ALA A 1007 -3.79 -1.87 12.02
CA ALA A 1007 -2.49 -1.34 11.61
C ALA A 1007 -2.01 -1.97 10.29
N TYR A 1008 -1.60 -1.11 9.35
CA TYR A 1008 -1.08 -1.55 8.04
C TYR A 1008 0.32 -1.03 7.74
N SER A 1009 0.77 -0.04 8.50
CA SER A 1009 2.16 0.41 8.56
C SER A 1009 2.43 0.99 9.95
N PRO A 1010 3.70 1.08 10.39
CA PRO A 1010 4.03 1.59 11.71
C PRO A 1010 3.36 2.95 11.98
N GLY A 1011 2.55 3.04 13.03
CA GLY A 1011 1.85 4.24 13.45
C GLY A 1011 0.67 4.68 12.56
N ARG A 1012 0.18 3.81 11.66
CA ARG A 1012 -0.98 4.12 10.79
C ARG A 1012 -2.01 2.99 10.80
N PHE A 1013 -3.26 3.37 10.99
CA PHE A 1013 -4.42 2.48 11.10
C PHE A 1013 -5.42 2.78 10.00
N ARG A 1014 -6.20 1.79 9.57
CA ARG A 1014 -7.29 2.00 8.63
C ARG A 1014 -8.54 2.49 9.34
N TYR A 1015 -9.34 3.25 8.60
CA TYR A 1015 -10.70 3.56 8.98
C TYR A 1015 -11.63 2.51 8.39
N GLU A 1016 -12.25 1.71 9.26
CA GLU A 1016 -13.37 0.84 8.92
C GLU A 1016 -14.58 1.35 9.71
N PRO A 1017 -15.57 1.97 9.05
CA PRO A 1017 -16.72 2.50 9.74
C PRO A 1017 -17.62 1.36 10.21
N ALA A 1018 -17.81 1.27 11.53
CA ALA A 1018 -18.84 0.40 12.08
C ALA A 1018 -20.26 0.95 11.88
N LEU A 1019 -20.39 2.26 11.67
CA LEU A 1019 -21.67 2.93 11.47
C LEU A 1019 -22.02 2.94 9.98
N ASP A 1020 -23.18 2.40 9.61
CA ASP A 1020 -23.70 2.50 8.25
C ASP A 1020 -24.29 3.90 8.03
N PHE A 1021 -23.56 4.70 7.26
CA PHE A 1021 -23.92 6.08 6.96
C PHE A 1021 -25.16 6.21 6.07
N ALA A 1022 -25.40 5.25 5.17
CA ALA A 1022 -26.57 5.27 4.29
C ALA A 1022 -27.83 5.00 5.11
N ALA A 1023 -27.80 3.95 5.94
CA ALA A 1023 -28.90 3.64 6.86
C ALA A 1023 -29.19 4.79 7.83
N ALA A 1024 -28.16 5.48 8.34
CA ALA A 1024 -28.34 6.66 9.17
C ALA A 1024 -28.95 7.84 8.40
N GLN A 1025 -28.54 8.06 7.14
CA GLN A 1025 -29.07 9.14 6.30
C GLN A 1025 -30.57 8.96 6.02
N ASP A 1026 -31.00 7.74 5.71
CA ASP A 1026 -32.40 7.43 5.39
C ASP A 1026 -33.37 7.77 6.53
N VAL A 1027 -32.87 7.80 7.76
CA VAL A 1027 -33.68 8.05 8.96
C VAL A 1027 -33.47 9.46 9.54
N LEU A 1028 -32.25 10.00 9.48
CA LEU A 1028 -31.87 11.24 10.17
C LEU A 1028 -31.63 12.43 9.24
N GLY A 1029 -31.59 12.22 7.91
CA GLY A 1029 -31.15 13.21 6.92
C GLY A 1029 -31.93 14.53 6.93
N ASP A 1030 -33.21 14.49 7.31
CA ASP A 1030 -34.11 15.64 7.30
C ASP A 1030 -33.90 16.60 8.47
N ASP A 1031 -33.37 16.14 9.61
CA ASP A 1031 -33.23 16.97 10.83
C ASP A 1031 -31.79 17.07 11.34
N HIS A 1032 -30.90 16.17 10.92
CA HIS A 1032 -29.53 16.07 11.45
C HIS A 1032 -28.46 16.32 10.38
N VAL A 1033 -27.26 16.64 10.85
CA VAL A 1033 -26.01 16.55 10.11
C VAL A 1033 -25.03 15.68 10.90
N LEU A 1034 -24.35 14.76 10.22
CA LEU A 1034 -23.38 13.84 10.80
C LEU A 1034 -21.95 14.30 10.45
N LEU A 1035 -21.23 14.82 11.44
CA LEU A 1035 -19.82 15.16 11.32
C LEU A 1035 -18.99 13.94 11.71
N VAL A 1036 -18.14 13.45 10.82
CA VAL A 1036 -17.26 12.31 11.09
C VAL A 1036 -15.85 12.80 11.32
N ARG A 1037 -15.33 12.54 12.54
CA ARG A 1037 -13.95 12.86 12.95
C ARG A 1037 -13.16 11.58 13.16
N LYS A 1038 -12.42 11.17 12.14
CA LYS A 1038 -11.47 10.04 12.25
C LYS A 1038 -10.34 10.41 13.20
N HIS A 1039 -9.81 9.42 13.91
CA HIS A 1039 -8.62 9.62 14.73
C HIS A 1039 -7.41 10.03 13.86
N PRO A 1040 -6.51 10.94 14.29
CA PRO A 1040 -5.39 11.43 13.47
C PRO A 1040 -4.42 10.34 12.93
N LEU A 1041 -4.34 9.20 13.62
CA LEU A 1041 -3.54 8.05 13.18
C LEU A 1041 -4.27 7.15 12.17
N THR A 1042 -5.52 7.46 11.87
CA THR A 1042 -6.39 6.68 10.99
C THR A 1042 -6.47 7.33 9.62
N ALA A 1043 -6.26 6.53 8.58
CA ALA A 1043 -6.39 6.94 7.18
C ALA A 1043 -7.47 6.09 6.50
N GLY A 1044 -8.08 6.62 5.44
CA GLY A 1044 -9.16 5.95 4.71
C GLY A 1044 -10.32 6.88 4.35
N ARG A 1045 -11.08 6.48 3.34
CA ARG A 1045 -12.30 7.15 2.89
C ARG A 1045 -13.47 7.00 3.87
N LEU A 1046 -14.47 7.85 3.73
CA LEU A 1046 -15.81 7.60 4.29
C LEU A 1046 -16.66 6.92 3.21
N PRO A 1047 -16.92 5.59 3.30
CA PRO A 1047 -17.74 4.88 2.32
C PRO A 1047 -19.17 5.42 2.33
N GLY A 1048 -19.78 5.66 1.17
CA GLY A 1048 -21.19 6.08 1.09
C GLY A 1048 -21.52 7.46 1.70
N ALA A 1049 -20.53 8.22 2.17
CA ALA A 1049 -20.76 9.53 2.79
C ALA A 1049 -21.19 10.58 1.74
N ARG A 1050 -22.38 11.18 1.94
CA ARG A 1050 -22.94 12.19 1.03
C ARG A 1050 -23.11 13.53 1.75
N ALA A 1051 -22.59 14.59 1.16
CA ALA A 1051 -23.07 15.93 1.47
C ALA A 1051 -24.54 16.07 1.00
N PRO A 1052 -25.43 16.75 1.73
CA PRO A 1052 -25.16 17.61 2.89
C PRO A 1052 -25.19 16.91 4.27
N PHE A 1053 -25.57 15.62 4.34
CA PHE A 1053 -25.79 14.90 5.60
C PHE A 1053 -24.49 14.49 6.30
N VAL A 1054 -23.62 13.71 5.64
CA VAL A 1054 -22.34 13.26 6.21
C VAL A 1054 -21.21 14.19 5.77
N ARG A 1055 -20.40 14.66 6.72
CA ARG A 1055 -19.24 15.54 6.45
C ARG A 1055 -17.99 15.00 7.12
N ASP A 1056 -16.92 14.78 6.35
CA ASP A 1056 -15.60 14.46 6.91
C ASP A 1056 -14.98 15.74 7.51
N VAL A 1057 -14.85 15.78 8.83
CA VAL A 1057 -14.24 16.89 9.57
C VAL A 1057 -12.88 16.49 10.15
N SER A 1058 -12.25 15.42 9.65
CA SER A 1058 -10.96 14.90 10.14
C SER A 1058 -9.77 15.84 9.91
N SER A 1059 -9.89 16.78 8.97
CA SER A 1059 -8.90 17.83 8.72
C SER A 1059 -9.15 19.11 9.52
N HIS A 1060 -10.27 19.23 10.24
CA HIS A 1060 -10.56 20.42 11.05
C HIS A 1060 -9.45 20.65 12.08
N PRO A 1061 -8.91 21.88 12.21
CA PRO A 1061 -7.70 22.14 12.99
C PRO A 1061 -7.90 22.09 14.51
N ARG A 1062 -9.14 22.19 14.99
CA ARG A 1062 -9.49 22.19 16.42
C ARG A 1062 -10.60 21.21 16.70
N THR A 1063 -10.33 20.21 17.52
CA THR A 1063 -11.34 19.23 17.94
C THR A 1063 -12.30 19.86 18.95
N ALA A 1064 -11.82 20.72 19.84
CA ALA A 1064 -12.67 21.39 20.83
C ALA A 1064 -13.78 22.26 20.20
N GLU A 1065 -13.52 22.87 19.03
CA GLU A 1065 -14.53 23.62 18.28
C GLU A 1065 -15.63 22.72 17.70
N LEU A 1066 -15.28 21.50 17.26
CA LEU A 1066 -16.26 20.51 16.81
C LEU A 1066 -17.12 20.03 17.98
N LEU A 1067 -16.50 19.74 19.12
CA LEU A 1067 -17.22 19.39 20.35
C LEU A 1067 -18.21 20.50 20.76
N LEU A 1068 -17.79 21.77 20.65
CA LEU A 1068 -18.60 22.93 21.02
C LEU A 1068 -19.88 23.07 20.16
N ILE A 1069 -19.84 22.74 18.87
CA ILE A 1069 -21.01 22.83 17.99
C ILE A 1069 -21.90 21.59 17.98
N SER A 1070 -21.47 20.50 18.64
CA SER A 1070 -22.17 19.21 18.56
C SER A 1070 -23.28 19.11 19.60
N ASP A 1071 -24.49 18.75 19.18
CA ASP A 1071 -25.63 18.52 20.07
C ASP A 1071 -25.53 17.16 20.79
N VAL A 1072 -24.85 16.20 20.16
CA VAL A 1072 -24.58 14.86 20.70
C VAL A 1072 -23.24 14.33 20.18
N LEU A 1073 -22.49 13.68 21.06
CA LEU A 1073 -21.28 12.93 20.69
C LEU A 1073 -21.62 11.44 20.57
N VAL A 1074 -21.37 10.86 19.39
CA VAL A 1074 -21.35 9.42 19.18
C VAL A 1074 -19.89 8.98 19.12
N THR A 1075 -19.47 8.11 20.03
CA THR A 1075 -18.08 7.69 20.15
C THR A 1075 -18.00 6.22 20.59
N ASP A 1076 -16.82 5.70 20.84
CA ASP A 1076 -16.57 4.38 21.41
C ASP A 1076 -15.69 4.51 22.65
N TYR A 1077 -14.43 4.06 22.59
CA TYR A 1077 -13.44 4.10 23.67
C TYR A 1077 -12.52 5.34 23.57
N SER A 1078 -13.07 6.45 23.07
CA SER A 1078 -12.31 7.69 22.83
C SER A 1078 -12.18 8.51 24.10
N SER A 1079 -11.01 9.14 24.30
CA SER A 1079 -10.81 10.10 25.39
C SER A 1079 -11.63 11.38 25.23
N LEU A 1080 -12.21 11.64 24.04
CA LEU A 1080 -13.05 12.81 23.80
C LEU A 1080 -14.30 12.86 24.68
N MET A 1081 -14.76 11.73 25.22
CA MET A 1081 -15.89 11.71 26.16
C MET A 1081 -15.62 12.54 27.42
N PHE A 1082 -14.37 12.56 27.90
CA PHE A 1082 -13.97 13.35 29.06
C PHE A 1082 -14.02 14.85 28.77
N ASP A 1083 -13.59 15.27 27.56
CA ASP A 1083 -13.67 16.67 27.15
C ASP A 1083 -15.13 17.10 26.89
N PHE A 1084 -15.91 16.25 26.22
CA PHE A 1084 -17.29 16.55 25.85
C PHE A 1084 -18.22 16.64 27.06
N ALA A 1085 -17.90 15.94 28.16
CA ALA A 1085 -18.66 16.01 29.41
C ALA A 1085 -18.82 17.44 29.96
N HIS A 1086 -17.89 18.36 29.66
CA HIS A 1086 -17.98 19.76 30.05
C HIS A 1086 -19.17 20.48 29.40
N THR A 1087 -19.60 20.06 28.21
CA THR A 1087 -20.72 20.66 27.47
C THR A 1087 -22.07 20.44 28.14
N GLY A 1088 -22.22 19.36 28.93
CA GLY A 1088 -23.51 18.96 29.51
C GLY A 1088 -24.47 18.32 28.51
N ARG A 1089 -24.00 18.01 27.29
CA ARG A 1089 -24.79 17.41 26.20
C ARG A 1089 -24.65 15.88 26.16
N PRO A 1090 -25.66 15.16 25.64
CA PRO A 1090 -25.69 13.69 25.65
C PRO A 1090 -24.56 13.01 24.86
N MET A 1091 -24.19 11.82 25.30
CA MET A 1091 -23.17 10.96 24.67
C MET A 1091 -23.74 9.57 24.40
N LEU A 1092 -23.41 8.99 23.25
CA LEU A 1092 -23.78 7.63 22.86
C LEU A 1092 -22.51 6.82 22.53
N PHE A 1093 -22.43 5.58 22.99
CA PHE A 1093 -21.23 4.77 22.83
C PHE A 1093 -21.48 3.59 21.88
N HIS A 1094 -21.03 3.72 20.63
CA HIS A 1094 -21.10 2.66 19.63
C HIS A 1094 -19.98 1.63 19.87
N ALA A 1095 -20.20 0.70 20.80
CA ALA A 1095 -19.25 -0.25 21.35
C ALA A 1095 -19.42 -1.67 20.75
N TYR A 1096 -19.44 -1.77 19.42
CA TYR A 1096 -19.69 -3.02 18.67
C TYR A 1096 -18.64 -4.12 18.89
N ASP A 1097 -17.43 -3.76 19.31
CA ASP A 1097 -16.27 -4.65 19.51
C ASP A 1097 -15.75 -4.68 20.96
N LEU A 1098 -16.61 -4.35 21.94
CA LEU A 1098 -16.21 -4.07 23.33
C LEU A 1098 -15.39 -5.20 23.97
N GLU A 1099 -15.87 -6.43 23.92
CA GLU A 1099 -15.19 -7.59 24.53
C GLU A 1099 -13.80 -7.78 23.92
N HIS A 1100 -13.71 -7.74 22.60
CA HIS A 1100 -12.43 -7.87 21.90
C HIS A 1100 -11.46 -6.73 22.27
N TYR A 1101 -11.94 -5.48 22.29
CA TYR A 1101 -11.12 -4.32 22.58
C TYR A 1101 -10.58 -4.33 24.03
N ARG A 1102 -11.45 -4.68 24.99
CA ARG A 1102 -11.14 -4.77 26.42
C ARG A 1102 -10.17 -5.92 26.71
N ASP A 1103 -10.45 -7.11 26.19
CA ASP A 1103 -9.78 -8.33 26.63
C ASP A 1103 -8.56 -8.69 25.78
N THR A 1104 -8.50 -8.22 24.52
CA THR A 1104 -7.44 -8.61 23.57
C THR A 1104 -6.59 -7.43 23.10
N VAL A 1105 -7.18 -6.24 22.86
CA VAL A 1105 -6.48 -5.13 22.21
C VAL A 1105 -5.71 -4.25 23.20
N ARG A 1106 -6.39 -3.62 24.18
CA ARG A 1106 -5.74 -2.70 25.14
C ARG A 1106 -6.17 -2.84 26.59
N GLY A 1107 -7.45 -3.10 26.85
CA GLY A 1107 -8.03 -2.97 28.19
C GLY A 1107 -8.20 -1.51 28.66
N PHE A 1108 -8.90 -1.34 29.79
CA PHE A 1108 -9.29 -0.03 30.34
C PHE A 1108 -8.72 0.21 31.75
N TYR A 1109 -8.67 1.49 32.15
CA TYR A 1109 -8.33 1.94 33.52
C TYR A 1109 -9.53 2.01 34.46
N LEU A 1110 -10.73 2.15 33.90
CA LEU A 1110 -11.99 2.16 34.63
C LEU A 1110 -12.93 1.06 34.10
N ASP A 1111 -13.93 0.71 34.90
CA ASP A 1111 -15.00 -0.18 34.48
C ASP A 1111 -15.97 0.58 33.57
N PHE A 1112 -15.76 0.45 32.26
CA PHE A 1112 -16.44 1.25 31.26
C PHE A 1112 -17.93 0.90 31.17
N GLU A 1113 -18.29 -0.36 31.40
CA GLU A 1113 -19.68 -0.82 31.32
C GLU A 1113 -20.56 -0.20 32.39
N THR A 1114 -20.01 0.01 33.59
CA THR A 1114 -20.75 0.57 34.71
C THR A 1114 -20.64 2.09 34.83
N SER A 1115 -19.56 2.67 34.29
CA SER A 1115 -19.24 4.10 34.49
C SER A 1115 -19.53 4.99 33.28
N ALA A 1116 -19.96 4.45 32.14
CA ALA A 1116 -20.22 5.25 30.95
C ALA A 1116 -21.34 6.30 31.18
N PRO A 1117 -21.16 7.57 30.76
CA PRO A 1117 -22.15 8.64 30.93
C PRO A 1117 -23.35 8.56 29.97
N GLY A 1118 -23.55 7.40 29.32
CA GLY A 1118 -24.52 7.18 28.25
C GLY A 1118 -24.61 5.69 27.88
N PRO A 1119 -25.53 5.31 26.99
CA PRO A 1119 -25.77 3.92 26.63
C PRO A 1119 -24.63 3.33 25.79
N LEU A 1120 -24.37 2.03 25.99
CA LEU A 1120 -23.52 1.21 25.13
C LEU A 1120 -24.39 0.53 24.06
N LEU A 1121 -24.08 0.79 22.80
CA LEU A 1121 -24.86 0.40 21.63
C LEU A 1121 -23.98 -0.48 20.72
N ALA A 1122 -24.49 -1.63 20.29
CA ALA A 1122 -23.73 -2.64 19.53
C ALA A 1122 -23.94 -2.54 18.02
N SER A 1123 -24.97 -1.82 17.55
CA SER A 1123 -25.34 -1.78 16.13
C SER A 1123 -25.71 -0.38 15.63
N THR A 1124 -25.64 -0.19 14.30
CA THR A 1124 -26.10 1.04 13.64
C THR A 1124 -27.58 1.34 13.95
N GLY A 1125 -28.44 0.32 13.97
CA GLY A 1125 -29.87 0.50 14.26
C GLY A 1125 -30.11 1.11 15.64
N GLU A 1126 -29.42 0.60 16.67
CA GLU A 1126 -29.50 1.13 18.03
C GLU A 1126 -29.01 2.58 18.14
N VAL A 1127 -27.93 2.92 17.42
CA VAL A 1127 -27.43 4.31 17.36
C VAL A 1127 -28.47 5.25 16.73
N VAL A 1128 -29.06 4.84 15.61
CA VAL A 1128 -30.07 5.64 14.90
C VAL A 1128 -31.34 5.82 15.76
N GLU A 1129 -31.81 4.77 16.42
CA GLU A 1129 -32.95 4.85 17.34
C GLU A 1129 -32.68 5.79 18.53
N ALA A 1130 -31.50 5.67 19.14
CA ALA A 1130 -31.09 6.54 20.25
C ALA A 1130 -31.02 8.02 19.84
N LEU A 1131 -30.60 8.32 18.61
CA LEU A 1131 -30.56 9.69 18.07
C LEU A 1131 -31.97 10.27 17.83
N ARG A 1132 -32.98 9.44 17.55
CA ARG A 1132 -34.37 9.90 17.39
C ARG A 1132 -35.04 10.29 18.70
N ASP A 1133 -34.73 9.57 19.79
CA ASP A 1133 -35.32 9.78 21.13
C ASP A 1133 -34.30 10.31 22.15
N LEU A 1134 -33.53 11.32 21.74
CA LEU A 1134 -32.38 11.83 22.49
C LEU A 1134 -32.77 12.43 23.85
N ASP A 1135 -33.93 13.10 23.94
CA ASP A 1135 -34.39 13.79 25.15
C ASP A 1135 -34.72 12.80 26.29
N SER A 1136 -35.49 11.75 25.96
CA SER A 1136 -35.81 10.63 26.86
C SER A 1136 -34.56 9.91 27.33
N LEU A 1137 -33.61 9.69 26.43
CA LEU A 1137 -32.35 9.02 26.75
C LEU A 1137 -31.46 9.88 27.65
N THR A 1138 -31.42 11.18 27.42
CA THR A 1138 -30.70 12.14 28.27
C THR A 1138 -31.28 12.14 29.68
N ALA A 1139 -32.60 12.12 29.82
CA ALA A 1139 -33.27 12.03 31.13
C ALA A 1139 -32.91 10.72 31.86
N ARG A 1140 -32.88 9.59 31.16
CA ARG A 1140 -32.52 8.28 31.75
C ARG A 1140 -31.07 8.18 32.22
N HIS A 1141 -30.14 8.90 31.58
CA HIS A 1141 -28.72 8.85 31.90
C HIS A 1141 -28.21 10.07 32.69
N ALA A 1142 -29.08 10.97 33.14
CA ALA A 1142 -28.70 12.22 33.80
C ALA A 1142 -27.85 12.00 35.07
N GLU A 1143 -28.20 11.01 35.90
CA GLU A 1143 -27.45 10.68 37.12
C GLU A 1143 -26.06 10.12 36.79
N ALA A 1144 -25.96 9.20 35.82
CA ALA A 1144 -24.70 8.63 35.37
C ALA A 1144 -23.77 9.72 34.77
N TYR A 1145 -24.34 10.64 33.99
CA TYR A 1145 -23.61 11.78 33.43
C TYR A 1145 -23.08 12.72 34.51
N ALA A 1146 -23.91 13.04 35.51
CA ALA A 1146 -23.51 13.89 36.63
C ALA A 1146 -22.38 13.24 37.45
N ALA A 1147 -22.50 11.95 37.77
CA ALA A 1147 -21.47 11.18 38.46
C ALA A 1147 -20.16 11.13 37.66
N PHE A 1148 -20.24 10.95 36.34
CA PHE A 1148 -19.08 10.97 35.46
C PHE A 1148 -18.36 12.33 35.47
N ARG A 1149 -19.11 13.43 35.38
CA ARG A 1149 -18.53 14.78 35.48
C ARG A 1149 -17.84 15.01 36.83
N GLU A 1150 -18.50 14.62 37.93
CA GLU A 1150 -17.93 14.78 39.27
C GLU A 1150 -16.60 14.01 39.40
N ALA A 1151 -16.54 12.79 38.85
CA ALA A 1151 -15.37 11.94 38.93
C ALA A 1151 -14.21 12.37 38.02
N TYR A 1152 -14.49 12.95 36.84
CA TYR A 1152 -13.47 13.08 35.78
C TYR A 1152 -13.30 14.49 35.19
N CYS A 1153 -14.06 15.50 35.63
CA CYS A 1153 -14.04 16.86 35.09
C CYS A 1153 -13.70 17.93 36.16
N ASP A 1154 -12.88 17.58 37.16
CA ASP A 1154 -12.71 18.35 38.39
C ASP A 1154 -11.76 19.56 38.31
N LEU A 1155 -10.91 19.65 37.27
CA LEU A 1155 -9.86 20.68 37.15
C LEU A 1155 -10.10 21.77 36.10
N ASP A 1156 -10.99 21.54 35.13
CA ASP A 1156 -11.23 22.49 34.02
C ASP A 1156 -12.19 23.61 34.44
N ASP A 1157 -11.66 24.84 34.48
CA ASP A 1157 -12.33 26.06 34.93
C ASP A 1157 -12.19 27.23 33.95
N GLY A 1158 -11.75 26.96 32.71
CA GLY A 1158 -11.46 27.98 31.70
C GLY A 1158 -10.11 28.67 31.85
N ARG A 1159 -9.23 28.21 32.75
CA ARG A 1159 -7.92 28.82 33.02
C ARG A 1159 -6.76 27.84 32.93
N ALA A 1160 -6.92 26.70 32.28
CA ALA A 1160 -5.87 25.69 32.15
C ALA A 1160 -4.69 26.21 31.31
N SER A 1161 -4.97 26.88 30.18
CA SER A 1161 -3.94 27.52 29.34
C SER A 1161 -3.15 28.59 30.10
N ALA A 1162 -3.83 29.38 30.95
CA ALA A 1162 -3.22 30.40 31.80
C ALA A 1162 -2.23 29.79 32.81
N ARG A 1163 -2.65 28.73 33.52
CA ARG A 1163 -1.78 28.00 34.46
C ARG A 1163 -0.55 27.42 33.77
N VAL A 1164 -0.74 26.81 32.60
CA VAL A 1164 0.36 26.23 31.81
C VAL A 1164 1.30 27.30 31.27
N ALA A 1165 0.78 28.41 30.75
CA ALA A 1165 1.58 29.54 30.27
C ALA A 1165 2.45 30.14 31.40
N GLU A 1166 1.90 30.28 32.60
CA GLU A 1166 2.67 30.75 33.77
C GLU A 1166 3.79 29.79 34.14
N ARG A 1167 3.52 28.48 34.14
CA ARG A 1167 4.54 27.46 34.42
C ARG A 1167 5.64 27.41 33.35
N LEU A 1168 5.31 27.68 32.10
CA LEU A 1168 6.24 27.73 30.97
C LEU A 1168 7.16 28.96 31.00
N MET A 1169 6.68 30.07 31.57
CA MET A 1169 7.42 31.34 31.61
C MET A 1169 8.28 31.53 32.87
N ARG A 1170 8.07 30.72 33.90
CA ARG A 1170 9.01 30.55 35.03
C ARG A 1170 10.30 29.92 34.56
#